data_AF-A0A4V3HWL9-F1
#
_entry.id   AF-A0A4V3HWL9-F1
#
_cell.length_a   1.000
_cell.length_b   1.000
_cell.length_c   1.000
_cell.angle_alpha   90.00
_cell.angle_beta   90.00
_cell.angle_gamma   90.00
#
_symmetry.space_group_name_H-M   'P 1'
#
loop_
_entity.id
_entity.type
_entity.pdbx_description
1 polymer ?
#
loop_
_entity_poly.entity_id
_entity_poly.type
_entity_poly.pdbx_seq_one_letter_code
_entity_poly.pdbx_strand_id
1 'polypeptide(L)'
;MAESKCPASRLMNTGGGGIKNRDWWPDALKLNILRQHTPVTNPLGQDFDYVAAFKSLDYEGVKKDLTALMTDSQDWWPADFGHYGGLFIRMAWHSAGTYRVHDGRGGGGEGQQRFAPLNSWPDNVSLDKARRLLWPIKQKYGNKISWADLMILAGNVALESMGFQTAGFSGGRPDTWEADESVYWGGENTWLGNNVRYAHGHEGKADQGVLDGSQETKSDIHTRELESPLGAAHMGLIYVNPEGPDGNPDPVAAARDIRVTFGRMAMNDEETVALIAGGHSFGKTHGAAPDSNVEAEPEGAPIEQQGLGWKNKHNSGKGPDTITSGLEVTWTATPTKWSNKYLEYLFKYDWELTKSPAGANQWVAKKAEPIIPDAYDSSKKHLPTMLTTDLSLRFDPEYEKISRRFLENPDQFADAFAKAWFKLTHRDMGPRSRYVGPEVPAEDFIWQDPVPAVTHPVVDERDIPQLKKDILATGLDVSQLVSTAWASASTFRGSDKRGGANGARIRLAPQKDWEVNNPRQLRHVLQKLEQVQQTFNSRAPAAGGKKVSLADVIVLAGVAGVEQAARNAGHHDVTVPFTPGRADASQEQTDVESVDHLQPFADGFRNYGKSTKRVKTESFLVDRAQLLTLSAPELTVLLGGLRVLGANYDGSGRGVFTKRPGALTNDFFVNLLDMGTEWKATGDADVYEGKDRRSGEKKWTASRVDLVFGSQAELRAISEVYAQADGGQKFVRDFVSAWDKVMNLDRFDLKKGSNLPTVRHYDIVAAQWHVLHEAFAKQNINLVLNSTTRYVDDLAGSGFLIYEGPEKGWVNHQEEYNEWLKASRKGGYDALNLYFFSSYSPGATGYCQWPTPLAETDELTFYKDSCQLSAMTMPGFTVEQGAFESWNLGHLAIHETGHWFGLNHTFAGGCSEPGDFVADTPAQLTQIYGCPVGSDSCPNQPGLDPIHNYMGYTDDSCTDEFTPGQQERMFQTFFGVRRK
;
A
#
# COMPACT_ATOMS: atom_id res chain seq x y z
N MET A 1 -2.53 -24.90 -34.07
CA MET A 1 -3.04 -23.52 -34.21
C MET A 1 -4.52 -23.54 -34.55
N ALA A 2 -5.35 -23.44 -33.53
CA ALA A 2 -6.64 -22.76 -33.52
C ALA A 2 -6.80 -22.33 -32.06
N GLU A 3 -6.34 -21.12 -31.74
CA GLU A 3 -6.52 -20.52 -30.41
C GLU A 3 -8.02 -20.45 -30.11
N SER A 4 -8.41 -20.80 -28.90
CA SER A 4 -9.73 -20.54 -28.32
C SER A 4 -9.97 -19.03 -28.19
N LYS A 5 -10.10 -18.36 -29.34
CA LYS A 5 -10.65 -17.00 -29.41
C LYS A 5 -12.15 -17.13 -29.19
N CYS A 6 -12.72 -16.18 -28.44
CA CYS A 6 -14.16 -15.96 -28.41
C CYS A 6 -14.72 -16.09 -29.84
N PRO A 7 -15.75 -16.93 -30.08
CA PRO A 7 -16.36 -17.10 -31.41
C PRO A 7 -16.84 -15.78 -32.03
N ALA A 8 -17.04 -14.74 -31.20
CA ALA A 8 -17.36 -13.37 -31.59
C ALA A 8 -16.12 -12.46 -31.85
N SER A 9 -14.92 -13.01 -32.05
CA SER A 9 -13.68 -12.26 -32.34
C SER A 9 -13.67 -11.48 -33.66
N ARG A 10 -14.80 -11.43 -34.38
CA ARG A 10 -15.02 -10.49 -35.47
C ARG A 10 -16.17 -9.55 -35.08
N LEU A 11 -15.81 -8.31 -34.71
CA LEU A 11 -16.64 -7.10 -34.66
C LEU A 11 -17.25 -6.70 -33.30
N MET A 12 -16.44 -6.17 -32.39
CA MET A 12 -16.83 -4.97 -31.63
C MET A 12 -15.66 -3.98 -31.61
N ASN A 13 -15.85 -2.80 -32.21
CA ASN A 13 -14.90 -1.69 -32.23
C ASN A 13 -15.19 -0.63 -31.14
N THR A 14 -16.25 -0.82 -30.35
CA THR A 14 -16.64 0.01 -29.20
C THR A 14 -16.25 -0.69 -27.89
N GLY A 15 -16.03 0.08 -26.82
CA GLY A 15 -15.74 -0.48 -25.49
C GLY A 15 -14.38 -1.18 -25.34
N GLY A 16 -13.41 -0.90 -26.23
CA GLY A 16 -12.07 -1.48 -26.12
C GLY A 16 -11.89 -2.86 -26.75
N GLY A 17 -12.83 -3.37 -27.57
CA GLY A 17 -12.61 -4.57 -28.40
C GLY A 17 -11.57 -4.40 -29.53
N GLY A 18 -11.31 -5.48 -30.29
CA GLY A 18 -10.37 -5.52 -31.42
C GLY A 18 -8.92 -5.88 -31.06
N ILE A 19 -8.06 -6.06 -32.08
CA ILE A 19 -6.64 -6.40 -31.92
C ILE A 19 -5.91 -5.27 -31.15
N LYS A 20 -5.09 -5.63 -30.15
CA LYS A 20 -4.33 -4.73 -29.28
C LYS A 20 -2.82 -4.86 -29.46
N ASN A 21 -2.07 -3.94 -28.87
CA ASN A 21 -0.59 -3.95 -28.91
C ASN A 21 0.00 -5.29 -28.44
N ARG A 22 -0.59 -5.94 -27.42
CA ARG A 22 -0.15 -7.23 -26.90
C ARG A 22 -0.30 -8.39 -27.89
N ASP A 23 -1.20 -8.26 -28.86
CA ASP A 23 -1.43 -9.29 -29.87
C ASP A 23 -0.38 -9.19 -31.00
N TRP A 24 0.08 -7.97 -31.31
CA TRP A 24 1.15 -7.74 -32.28
C TRP A 24 2.55 -7.97 -31.68
N TRP A 25 2.75 -7.58 -30.42
CA TRP A 25 4.03 -7.64 -29.73
C TRP A 25 3.88 -8.31 -28.35
N PRO A 26 3.70 -9.64 -28.31
CA PRO A 26 3.49 -10.37 -27.05
C PRO A 26 4.71 -10.28 -26.11
N ASP A 27 5.92 -10.15 -26.67
CA ASP A 27 7.19 -10.06 -25.93
C ASP A 27 7.55 -8.63 -25.49
N ALA A 28 6.73 -7.63 -25.81
CA ALA A 28 6.96 -6.26 -25.39
C ALA A 28 6.78 -6.10 -23.87
N LEU A 29 7.65 -5.31 -23.24
CA LEU A 29 7.51 -4.97 -21.82
C LEU A 29 6.22 -4.18 -21.57
N LYS A 30 5.42 -4.64 -20.62
CA LYS A 30 4.14 -4.04 -20.24
C LYS A 30 4.30 -3.26 -18.93
N LEU A 31 3.61 -2.13 -18.83
CA LEU A 31 3.62 -1.25 -17.64
C LEU A 31 2.25 -1.19 -16.94
N ASN A 32 1.28 -2.01 -17.36
CA ASN A 32 -0.08 -2.03 -16.80
C ASN A 32 -0.08 -2.25 -15.28
N ILE A 33 0.82 -3.09 -14.77
CA ILE A 33 0.92 -3.38 -13.33
C ILE A 33 1.41 -2.19 -12.49
N LEU A 34 1.93 -1.12 -13.13
CA LEU A 34 2.28 0.15 -12.47
C LEU A 34 1.16 1.20 -12.55
N ARG A 35 -0.04 0.79 -12.98
CA ARG A 35 -1.21 1.65 -13.20
C ARG A 35 -2.49 1.07 -12.58
N GLN A 36 -2.36 0.08 -11.69
CA GLN A 36 -3.49 -0.55 -11.01
C GLN A 36 -3.80 0.16 -9.70
N HIS A 37 -5.04 0.00 -9.22
CA HIS A 37 -5.48 0.46 -7.90
C HIS A 37 -5.23 1.96 -7.69
N THR A 38 -5.33 2.70 -8.78
CA THR A 38 -5.21 4.14 -8.75
C THR A 38 -6.43 4.74 -8.07
N PRO A 39 -6.30 5.94 -7.51
CA PRO A 39 -7.43 6.44 -6.74
C PRO A 39 -8.65 6.85 -7.58
N VAL A 40 -8.48 7.07 -8.90
CA VAL A 40 -9.60 7.32 -9.82
C VAL A 40 -10.52 6.10 -9.96
N THR A 41 -10.00 4.89 -9.70
CA THR A 41 -10.81 3.66 -9.76
C THR A 41 -11.33 3.22 -8.39
N ASN A 42 -11.01 3.95 -7.32
CA ASN A 42 -11.54 3.75 -5.99
C ASN A 42 -12.79 4.63 -5.74
N PRO A 43 -14.01 4.05 -5.66
CA PRO A 43 -15.24 4.80 -5.43
C PRO A 43 -15.36 5.39 -4.03
N LEU A 44 -14.50 5.00 -3.07
CA LEU A 44 -14.49 5.59 -1.72
C LEU A 44 -13.68 6.89 -1.66
N GLY A 45 -12.98 7.23 -2.73
CA GLY A 45 -12.10 8.39 -2.80
C GLY A 45 -10.74 8.17 -2.14
N GLN A 46 -9.82 9.10 -2.39
CA GLN A 46 -8.44 9.06 -1.86
C GLN A 46 -8.37 9.23 -0.35
N ASP A 47 -9.40 9.85 0.21
CA ASP A 47 -9.40 10.39 1.57
C ASP A 47 -9.98 9.43 2.60
N PHE A 48 -10.54 8.31 2.14
CA PHE A 48 -11.15 7.31 2.99
C PHE A 48 -10.11 6.53 3.79
N ASP A 49 -10.14 6.66 5.11
CA ASP A 49 -9.36 5.85 6.04
C ASP A 49 -10.17 4.64 6.54
N TYR A 50 -9.90 3.48 5.93
CA TYR A 50 -10.53 2.22 6.31
C TYR A 50 -10.26 1.82 7.77
N VAL A 51 -9.07 2.10 8.32
CA VAL A 51 -8.74 1.73 9.70
C VAL A 51 -9.60 2.54 10.68
N ALA A 52 -9.81 3.83 10.42
CA ALA A 52 -10.72 4.66 11.20
C ALA A 52 -12.17 4.17 11.08
N ALA A 53 -12.62 3.84 9.85
CA ALA A 53 -13.96 3.32 9.62
C ALA A 53 -14.20 1.99 10.36
N PHE A 54 -13.25 1.06 10.30
CA PHE A 54 -13.32 -0.23 10.99
C PHE A 54 -13.34 -0.09 12.52
N LYS A 55 -12.57 0.85 13.09
CA LYS A 55 -12.63 1.12 14.54
C LYS A 55 -13.99 1.62 15.01
N SER A 56 -14.81 2.17 14.10
CA SER A 56 -16.19 2.62 14.38
C SER A 56 -17.26 1.56 14.10
N LEU A 57 -16.86 0.35 13.72
CA LEU A 57 -17.74 -0.78 13.43
C LEU A 57 -18.34 -1.33 14.73
N ASP A 58 -19.63 -1.66 14.71
CA ASP A 58 -20.23 -2.54 15.71
C ASP A 58 -19.80 -3.98 15.43
N TYR A 59 -18.58 -4.30 15.89
CA TYR A 59 -17.91 -5.58 15.61
C TYR A 59 -18.72 -6.77 16.15
N GLU A 60 -19.22 -6.66 17.39
CA GLU A 60 -20.06 -7.70 18.00
C GLU A 60 -21.39 -7.86 17.27
N GLY A 61 -21.98 -6.76 16.80
CA GLY A 61 -23.15 -6.80 15.92
C GLY A 61 -22.89 -7.59 14.64
N VAL A 62 -21.75 -7.37 13.98
CA VAL A 62 -21.36 -8.14 12.78
C VAL A 62 -21.22 -9.63 13.11
N LYS A 63 -20.51 -9.99 14.18
CA LYS A 63 -20.35 -11.40 14.58
C LYS A 63 -21.69 -12.07 14.89
N LYS A 64 -22.59 -11.36 15.57
CA LYS A 64 -23.95 -11.83 15.86
C LYS A 64 -24.75 -12.08 14.59
N ASP A 65 -24.73 -11.14 13.64
CA ASP A 65 -25.42 -11.29 12.36
C ASP A 65 -24.84 -12.44 11.53
N LEU A 66 -23.51 -12.60 11.52
CA LEU A 66 -22.83 -13.72 10.88
C LEU A 66 -23.25 -15.06 11.51
N THR A 67 -23.29 -15.13 12.85
CA THR A 67 -23.74 -16.34 13.56
C THR A 67 -25.20 -16.67 13.25
N ALA A 68 -26.07 -15.67 13.17
CA ALA A 68 -27.47 -15.88 12.78
C ALA A 68 -27.57 -16.40 11.33
N LEU A 69 -26.85 -15.78 10.40
CA LEU A 69 -26.79 -16.18 9.00
C LEU A 69 -26.35 -17.63 8.82
N MET A 70 -25.49 -18.16 9.69
CA MET A 70 -25.03 -19.55 9.60
C MET A 70 -26.19 -20.55 9.51
N THR A 71 -27.32 -20.28 10.16
CA THR A 71 -28.50 -21.17 10.21
C THR A 71 -29.72 -20.63 9.47
N ASP A 72 -29.62 -19.45 8.85
CA ASP A 72 -30.70 -18.82 8.09
C ASP A 72 -30.67 -19.30 6.63
N SER A 73 -31.07 -20.55 6.42
CA SER A 73 -31.03 -21.21 5.11
C SER A 73 -31.90 -20.47 4.09
N GLN A 74 -31.30 -20.12 2.95
CA GLN A 74 -31.94 -19.45 1.83
C GLN A 74 -32.38 -20.45 0.76
N ASP A 75 -33.61 -20.33 0.25
CA ASP A 75 -34.17 -21.25 -0.75
C ASP A 75 -33.37 -21.30 -2.07
N TRP A 76 -32.74 -20.18 -2.44
CA TRP A 76 -31.94 -20.10 -3.66
C TRP A 76 -30.59 -20.83 -3.53
N TRP A 77 -30.13 -21.11 -2.31
CA TRP A 77 -28.96 -21.94 -2.03
C TRP A 77 -29.06 -22.58 -0.63
N PRO A 78 -29.81 -23.69 -0.46
CA PRO A 78 -30.06 -24.28 0.85
C PRO A 78 -28.78 -24.65 1.61
N ALA A 79 -28.82 -24.53 2.94
CA ALA A 79 -27.68 -24.87 3.80
C ALA A 79 -27.61 -26.39 4.05
N ASP A 80 -26.45 -27.00 3.77
CA ASP A 80 -26.20 -28.39 4.17
C ASP A 80 -26.32 -28.55 5.68
N PHE A 81 -27.01 -29.58 6.14
CA PHE A 81 -27.22 -29.85 7.57
C PHE A 81 -27.89 -28.68 8.32
N GLY A 82 -28.54 -27.76 7.59
CA GLY A 82 -29.10 -26.52 8.15
C GLY A 82 -28.04 -25.51 8.61
N HIS A 83 -26.79 -25.60 8.16
CA HIS A 83 -25.71 -24.71 8.58
C HIS A 83 -24.69 -24.39 7.47
N TYR A 84 -24.47 -23.11 7.14
CA TYR A 84 -23.51 -22.67 6.11
C TYR A 84 -22.04 -22.69 6.54
N GLY A 85 -21.75 -23.02 7.80
CA GLY A 85 -20.40 -22.93 8.37
C GLY A 85 -19.30 -23.58 7.54
N GLY A 86 -19.52 -24.81 7.03
CA GLY A 86 -18.54 -25.47 6.16
C GLY A 86 -18.25 -24.70 4.87
N LEU A 87 -19.28 -24.09 4.26
CA LEU A 87 -19.14 -23.26 3.05
C LEU A 87 -18.35 -21.97 3.34
N PHE A 88 -18.59 -21.32 4.48
CA PHE A 88 -17.86 -20.10 4.85
C PHE A 88 -16.42 -20.35 5.29
N ILE A 89 -16.14 -21.49 5.95
CA ILE A 89 -14.75 -21.91 6.22
C ILE A 89 -14.01 -22.12 4.90
N ARG A 90 -14.61 -22.84 3.94
CA ARG A 90 -14.02 -23.02 2.60
C ARG A 90 -13.81 -21.67 1.91
N MET A 91 -14.77 -20.76 1.97
CA MET A 91 -14.62 -19.43 1.36
C MET A 91 -13.42 -18.65 1.92
N ALA A 92 -13.28 -18.60 3.24
CA ALA A 92 -12.16 -17.94 3.91
C ALA A 92 -10.83 -18.65 3.62
N TRP A 93 -10.80 -19.98 3.66
CA TRP A 93 -9.66 -20.82 3.26
C TRP A 93 -9.21 -20.50 1.83
N HIS A 94 -10.12 -20.49 0.85
CA HIS A 94 -9.78 -20.20 -0.54
C HIS A 94 -9.41 -18.74 -0.77
N SER A 95 -9.93 -17.82 0.03
CA SER A 95 -9.53 -16.41 -0.04
C SER A 95 -8.08 -16.25 0.39
N ALA A 96 -7.72 -16.78 1.56
CA ALA A 96 -6.36 -16.71 2.08
C ALA A 96 -5.38 -17.66 1.38
N GLY A 97 -5.88 -18.77 0.86
CA GLY A 97 -5.13 -19.93 0.37
C GLY A 97 -4.40 -19.72 -0.96
N THR A 98 -4.50 -18.56 -1.59
CA THR A 98 -3.78 -18.30 -2.86
C THR A 98 -2.39 -17.68 -2.65
N TYR A 99 -2.05 -17.30 -1.42
CA TYR A 99 -0.80 -16.63 -1.06
C TYR A 99 0.45 -17.46 -1.36
N ARG A 100 1.53 -16.82 -1.80
CA ARG A 100 2.83 -17.49 -2.03
C ARG A 100 4.01 -16.71 -1.46
N VAL A 101 4.97 -17.43 -0.88
CA VAL A 101 6.09 -16.83 -0.15
C VAL A 101 7.09 -16.09 -1.03
N HIS A 102 7.29 -16.54 -2.28
CA HIS A 102 8.35 -16.02 -3.15
C HIS A 102 8.12 -14.56 -3.58
N ASP A 103 6.88 -14.19 -3.88
CA ASP A 103 6.50 -12.82 -4.29
C ASP A 103 5.50 -12.15 -3.33
N GLY A 104 5.00 -12.88 -2.33
CA GLY A 104 4.03 -12.39 -1.35
C GLY A 104 2.63 -12.14 -1.94
N ARG A 105 2.40 -12.49 -3.22
CA ARG A 105 1.14 -12.25 -3.93
C ARG A 105 0.10 -13.33 -3.61
N GLY A 106 -1.15 -13.05 -3.99
CA GLY A 106 -2.31 -13.82 -3.56
C GLY A 106 -2.68 -13.51 -2.11
N GLY A 107 -3.49 -14.37 -1.50
CA GLY A 107 -3.96 -14.19 -0.14
C GLY A 107 -5.28 -13.43 -0.02
N GLY A 108 -5.69 -13.20 1.23
CA GLY A 108 -6.98 -12.61 1.58
C GLY A 108 -6.94 -11.09 1.77
N GLY A 109 -5.77 -10.48 1.72
CA GLY A 109 -5.48 -9.10 2.11
C GLY A 109 -6.18 -8.01 1.29
N GLU A 110 -6.71 -8.36 0.11
CA GLU A 110 -7.31 -7.42 -0.85
C GLU A 110 -8.74 -7.81 -1.27
N GLY A 111 -9.21 -8.98 -0.81
CA GLY A 111 -10.52 -9.50 -1.20
C GLY A 111 -10.63 -9.84 -2.69
N GLN A 112 -9.52 -10.21 -3.35
CA GLN A 112 -9.45 -10.50 -4.80
C GLN A 112 -10.31 -11.68 -5.25
N GLN A 113 -10.80 -12.54 -4.34
CA GLN A 113 -11.71 -13.65 -4.67
C GLN A 113 -13.02 -13.19 -5.36
N ARG A 114 -13.38 -11.91 -5.26
CA ARG A 114 -14.56 -11.34 -5.95
C ARG A 114 -14.29 -10.92 -7.40
N PHE A 115 -13.04 -10.93 -7.85
CA PHE A 115 -12.63 -10.53 -9.20
C PHE A 115 -12.04 -11.70 -9.99
N ALA A 116 -12.00 -11.54 -11.31
CA ALA A 116 -11.29 -12.45 -12.20
C ALA A 116 -9.78 -12.43 -11.89
N PRO A 117 -9.06 -13.56 -12.08
CA PRO A 117 -9.60 -14.86 -12.47
C PRO A 117 -10.16 -15.66 -11.28
N LEU A 118 -9.88 -15.24 -10.03
CA LEU A 118 -10.17 -16.03 -8.83
C LEU A 118 -11.67 -16.29 -8.64
N ASN A 119 -12.54 -15.34 -8.99
CA ASN A 119 -13.98 -15.52 -8.91
C ASN A 119 -14.52 -16.67 -9.78
N SER A 120 -13.72 -17.17 -10.72
CA SER A 120 -14.08 -18.12 -11.76
C SER A 120 -13.16 -19.33 -11.86
N TRP A 121 -12.19 -19.46 -10.94
CA TRP A 121 -11.36 -20.66 -10.85
C TRP A 121 -12.22 -21.91 -10.58
N PRO A 122 -11.90 -23.07 -11.19
CA PRO A 122 -12.60 -24.33 -10.92
C PRO A 122 -12.65 -24.71 -9.43
N ASP A 123 -11.59 -24.41 -8.67
CA ASP A 123 -11.59 -24.71 -7.24
C ASP A 123 -12.45 -23.74 -6.41
N ASN A 124 -12.92 -22.65 -7.00
CA ASN A 124 -13.79 -21.66 -6.36
C ASN A 124 -15.28 -21.80 -6.74
N VAL A 125 -15.65 -22.91 -7.38
CA VAL A 125 -17.05 -23.22 -7.69
C VAL A 125 -17.93 -23.06 -6.44
N SER A 126 -19.10 -22.45 -6.63
CA SER A 126 -20.11 -22.15 -5.60
C SER A 126 -19.70 -21.11 -4.54
N LEU A 127 -18.46 -20.60 -4.53
CA LEU A 127 -18.07 -19.52 -3.62
C LEU A 127 -18.64 -18.16 -4.05
N ASP A 128 -19.11 -18.03 -5.28
CA ASP A 128 -19.98 -16.93 -5.72
C ASP A 128 -21.29 -16.89 -4.90
N LYS A 129 -21.89 -18.06 -4.60
CA LYS A 129 -23.05 -18.16 -3.69
C LYS A 129 -22.67 -17.83 -2.26
N ALA A 130 -21.53 -18.32 -1.77
CA ALA A 130 -21.02 -17.99 -0.43
C ALA A 130 -20.89 -16.48 -0.22
N ARG A 131 -20.21 -15.78 -1.15
CA ARG A 131 -20.09 -14.31 -1.10
C ARG A 131 -21.45 -13.63 -1.20
N ARG A 132 -22.38 -14.15 -2.03
CA ARG A 132 -23.72 -13.59 -2.17
C ARG A 132 -24.56 -13.71 -0.89
N LEU A 133 -24.41 -14.78 -0.11
CA LEU A 133 -25.04 -14.92 1.21
C LEU A 133 -24.59 -13.83 2.20
N LEU A 134 -23.35 -13.34 2.08
CA LEU A 134 -22.79 -12.29 2.95
C LEU A 134 -23.19 -10.87 2.52
N TRP A 135 -23.74 -10.69 1.32
CA TRP A 135 -24.10 -9.36 0.81
C TRP A 135 -25.03 -8.57 1.75
N PRO A 136 -26.10 -9.13 2.34
CA PRO A 136 -26.94 -8.39 3.28
C PRO A 136 -26.18 -7.83 4.48
N ILE A 137 -25.17 -8.56 4.99
CA ILE A 137 -24.30 -8.09 6.08
C ILE A 137 -23.39 -6.97 5.57
N LYS A 138 -22.72 -7.16 4.42
CA LYS A 138 -21.91 -6.10 3.80
C LYS A 138 -22.73 -4.83 3.55
N GLN A 139 -23.97 -4.97 3.09
CA GLN A 139 -24.89 -3.88 2.84
C GLN A 139 -25.26 -3.14 4.13
N LYS A 140 -25.56 -3.88 5.21
CA LYS A 140 -25.91 -3.32 6.53
C LYS A 140 -24.77 -2.51 7.15
N TYR A 141 -23.54 -3.00 7.06
CA TYR A 141 -22.37 -2.39 7.73
C TYR A 141 -21.54 -1.46 6.83
N GLY A 142 -21.84 -1.41 5.53
CA GLY A 142 -21.29 -0.44 4.60
C GLY A 142 -19.77 -0.41 4.58
N ASN A 143 -19.18 0.78 4.56
CA ASN A 143 -17.73 0.98 4.44
C ASN A 143 -16.94 0.66 5.71
N LYS A 144 -17.63 0.38 6.84
CA LYS A 144 -16.98 0.05 8.11
C LYS A 144 -16.42 -1.37 8.16
N ILE A 145 -16.80 -2.23 7.22
CA ILE A 145 -16.20 -3.54 7.02
C ILE A 145 -15.99 -3.78 5.52
N SER A 146 -14.77 -4.11 5.13
CA SER A 146 -14.41 -4.46 3.76
C SER A 146 -14.88 -5.87 3.42
N TRP A 147 -14.99 -6.19 2.13
CA TRP A 147 -15.16 -7.58 1.70
C TRP A 147 -13.96 -8.45 2.10
N ALA A 148 -12.75 -7.91 2.01
CA ALA A 148 -11.53 -8.60 2.43
C ALA A 148 -11.60 -9.07 3.90
N ASP A 149 -12.02 -8.20 4.82
CA ASP A 149 -12.19 -8.58 6.24
C ASP A 149 -13.43 -9.46 6.46
N LEU A 150 -14.57 -9.14 5.81
CA LEU A 150 -15.82 -9.87 6.00
C LEU A 150 -15.71 -11.35 5.57
N MET A 151 -15.01 -11.65 4.48
CA MET A 151 -14.84 -13.03 4.02
C MET A 151 -14.06 -13.88 5.02
N ILE A 152 -13.01 -13.32 5.61
CA ILE A 152 -12.19 -14.00 6.62
C ILE A 152 -12.96 -14.11 7.95
N LEU A 153 -13.60 -13.03 8.39
CA LEU A 153 -14.39 -13.01 9.62
C LEU A 153 -15.53 -14.03 9.58
N ALA A 154 -16.21 -14.19 8.43
CA ALA A 154 -17.23 -15.21 8.25
C ALA A 154 -16.70 -16.64 8.49
N GLY A 155 -15.47 -16.94 8.05
CA GLY A 155 -14.81 -18.21 8.34
C GLY A 155 -14.48 -18.40 9.82
N ASN A 156 -13.98 -17.36 10.50
CA ASN A 156 -13.75 -17.37 11.95
C ASN A 156 -15.05 -17.61 12.73
N VAL A 157 -16.11 -16.85 12.43
CA VAL A 157 -17.40 -16.98 13.11
C VAL A 157 -18.05 -18.33 12.83
N ALA A 158 -17.85 -18.90 11.64
CA ALA A 158 -18.29 -20.25 11.32
C ALA A 158 -17.64 -21.28 12.24
N LEU A 159 -16.32 -21.23 12.43
CA LEU A 159 -15.60 -22.11 13.35
C LEU A 159 -16.13 -21.97 14.80
N GLU A 160 -16.29 -20.74 15.27
CA GLU A 160 -16.78 -20.43 16.61
C GLU A 160 -18.20 -20.93 16.84
N SER A 161 -19.11 -20.70 15.89
CA SER A 161 -20.51 -21.16 15.95
C SER A 161 -20.64 -22.68 16.00
N MET A 162 -19.66 -23.41 15.45
CA MET A 162 -19.59 -24.87 15.45
C MET A 162 -18.74 -25.43 16.60
N GLY A 163 -18.36 -24.60 17.58
CA GLY A 163 -17.72 -25.01 18.82
C GLY A 163 -16.20 -25.14 18.77
N PHE A 164 -15.53 -24.52 17.80
CA PHE A 164 -14.06 -24.38 17.79
C PHE A 164 -13.64 -22.98 18.27
N GLN A 165 -12.69 -22.91 19.19
CA GLN A 165 -12.15 -21.63 19.67
C GLN A 165 -10.98 -21.19 18.77
N THR A 166 -11.15 -20.08 18.05
CA THR A 166 -10.09 -19.50 17.22
C THR A 166 -9.02 -18.84 18.10
N ALA A 167 -7.81 -18.64 17.57
CA ALA A 167 -6.77 -17.89 18.29
C ALA A 167 -7.09 -16.39 18.39
N GLY A 168 -7.96 -15.88 17.51
CA GLY A 168 -8.37 -14.48 17.41
C GLY A 168 -8.65 -14.06 15.96
N PHE A 169 -8.89 -12.76 15.78
CA PHE A 169 -9.11 -12.13 14.49
C PHE A 169 -8.61 -10.69 14.49
N SER A 170 -8.11 -10.24 13.35
CA SER A 170 -7.85 -8.83 13.08
C SER A 170 -8.48 -8.41 11.76
N GLY A 171 -9.14 -7.25 11.76
CA GLY A 171 -9.45 -6.51 10.55
C GLY A 171 -8.27 -5.64 10.11
N GLY A 172 -8.51 -4.77 9.12
CA GLY A 172 -7.54 -3.81 8.59
C GLY A 172 -7.17 -4.02 7.12
N ARG A 173 -7.86 -4.93 6.41
CA ARG A 173 -7.68 -5.18 4.97
C ARG A 173 -8.57 -4.24 4.16
N PRO A 174 -8.05 -3.19 3.49
CA PRO A 174 -8.88 -2.37 2.61
C PRO A 174 -9.31 -3.19 1.37
N ASP A 175 -10.49 -2.90 0.83
CA ASP A 175 -10.93 -3.45 -0.46
C ASP A 175 -10.14 -2.82 -1.62
N THR A 176 -9.84 -3.62 -2.65
CA THR A 176 -9.42 -3.16 -3.99
C THR A 176 -10.63 -2.94 -4.92
N TRP A 177 -10.42 -2.49 -6.15
CA TRP A 177 -11.54 -2.20 -7.08
C TRP A 177 -11.34 -2.75 -8.48
N GLU A 178 -10.25 -3.47 -8.69
CA GLU A 178 -9.85 -4.08 -9.95
C GLU A 178 -9.19 -5.43 -9.65
N ALA A 179 -9.19 -6.33 -10.62
CA ALA A 179 -8.38 -7.54 -10.59
C ALA A 179 -6.88 -7.16 -10.53
N ASP A 180 -6.10 -7.81 -9.67
CA ASP A 180 -4.64 -7.69 -9.70
C ASP A 180 -4.08 -8.47 -10.90
N GLU A 181 -3.45 -7.75 -11.85
CA GLU A 181 -2.86 -8.33 -13.07
C GLU A 181 -1.37 -8.61 -12.90
N SER A 182 -0.80 -8.33 -11.72
CA SER A 182 0.61 -8.57 -11.42
C SER A 182 0.91 -10.02 -11.03
N VAL A 183 -0.11 -10.82 -10.70
CA VAL A 183 0.09 -12.20 -10.26
C VAL A 183 0.33 -13.15 -11.43
N TYR A 184 1.48 -13.83 -11.42
CA TYR A 184 1.75 -14.95 -12.31
C TYR A 184 1.22 -16.27 -11.71
N TRP A 185 0.00 -16.63 -12.12
CA TRP A 185 -0.68 -17.88 -11.72
C TRP A 185 -0.17 -19.14 -12.44
N GLY A 186 0.57 -18.98 -13.53
CA GLY A 186 1.07 -20.05 -14.40
C GLY A 186 1.05 -19.65 -15.87
N GLY A 187 1.74 -20.43 -16.71
CA GLY A 187 1.81 -20.19 -18.16
C GLY A 187 0.84 -21.05 -18.97
N GLU A 188 0.00 -21.84 -18.32
CA GLU A 188 -1.01 -22.68 -18.96
C GLU A 188 -2.13 -21.84 -19.60
N ASN A 189 -2.74 -22.39 -20.65
CA ASN A 189 -3.86 -21.80 -21.38
C ASN A 189 -5.16 -22.62 -21.24
N THR A 190 -5.17 -23.62 -20.36
CA THR A 190 -6.31 -24.49 -20.05
C THR A 190 -6.49 -24.58 -18.54
N TRP A 191 -7.75 -24.60 -18.07
CA TRP A 191 -8.05 -24.78 -16.65
C TRP A 191 -7.73 -26.22 -16.23
N LEU A 192 -7.25 -26.37 -14.99
CA LEU A 192 -6.77 -27.65 -14.44
C LEU A 192 -5.56 -28.25 -15.19
N GLY A 193 -4.95 -27.50 -16.11
CA GLY A 193 -3.70 -27.90 -16.76
C GLY A 193 -2.47 -27.67 -15.89
N ASN A 194 -1.40 -28.40 -16.16
CA ASN A 194 -0.10 -28.26 -15.50
C ASN A 194 1.12 -28.50 -16.42
N ASN A 195 0.92 -28.54 -17.74
CA ASN A 195 1.95 -28.79 -18.76
C ASN A 195 3.07 -27.74 -18.85
N VAL A 196 2.91 -26.57 -18.23
CA VAL A 196 3.97 -25.54 -18.17
C VAL A 196 4.72 -25.59 -16.85
N ARG A 197 4.01 -25.81 -15.74
CA ARG A 197 4.59 -25.83 -14.38
C ARG A 197 5.34 -27.11 -14.02
N TYR A 198 5.09 -28.22 -14.73
CA TYR A 198 5.84 -29.47 -14.61
C TYR A 198 6.41 -29.88 -15.96
N ALA A 199 7.64 -30.43 -15.97
CA ALA A 199 8.31 -30.84 -17.19
C ALA A 199 7.54 -31.88 -18.02
N HIS A 200 6.74 -32.73 -17.37
CA HIS A 200 5.92 -33.77 -18.01
C HIS A 200 4.43 -33.64 -17.63
N GLY A 201 3.98 -32.41 -17.35
CA GLY A 201 2.57 -32.12 -17.08
C GLY A 201 1.64 -32.37 -18.28
N HIS A 202 0.36 -32.06 -18.12
CA HIS A 202 -0.69 -32.23 -19.12
C HIS A 202 -1.48 -30.94 -19.37
N GLU A 203 -2.06 -30.85 -20.57
CA GLU A 203 -3.07 -29.84 -20.85
C GLU A 203 -4.35 -30.21 -20.09
N GLY A 204 -4.98 -29.21 -19.47
CA GLY A 204 -6.23 -29.41 -18.76
C GLY A 204 -7.43 -29.38 -19.71
N LYS A 205 -8.60 -29.02 -19.18
CA LYS A 205 -9.81 -28.91 -19.98
C LYS A 205 -9.80 -27.65 -20.84
N ALA A 206 -10.04 -27.84 -22.15
CA ALA A 206 -10.26 -26.75 -23.10
C ALA A 206 -11.70 -26.19 -23.04
N ASP A 207 -12.66 -27.02 -22.62
CA ASP A 207 -14.07 -26.69 -22.43
C ASP A 207 -14.42 -26.49 -20.94
N GLN A 208 -15.63 -26.03 -20.64
CA GLN A 208 -16.12 -25.82 -19.26
C GLN A 208 -16.14 -27.13 -18.45
N GLY A 209 -15.80 -27.05 -17.15
CA GLY A 209 -15.82 -28.19 -16.24
C GLY A 209 -15.17 -27.90 -14.89
N VAL A 210 -15.43 -28.75 -13.90
CA VAL A 210 -14.95 -28.59 -12.51
C VAL A 210 -14.07 -29.76 -12.04
N LEU A 211 -14.03 -30.85 -12.82
CA LEU A 211 -13.20 -32.03 -12.61
C LEU A 211 -12.14 -32.14 -13.71
N ASP A 212 -10.92 -32.57 -13.35
CA ASP A 212 -9.87 -32.90 -14.31
C ASP A 212 -10.14 -34.28 -14.96
N GLY A 213 -10.68 -35.22 -14.19
CA GLY A 213 -10.97 -36.61 -14.60
C GLY A 213 -9.76 -37.54 -14.40
N SER A 214 -9.99 -38.87 -14.33
CA SER A 214 -8.89 -39.82 -14.14
C SER A 214 -8.04 -39.94 -15.41
N GLN A 215 -6.76 -39.57 -15.33
CA GLN A 215 -5.84 -39.62 -16.46
C GLN A 215 -4.92 -40.86 -16.43
N GLU A 216 -4.25 -41.16 -17.55
CA GLU A 216 -3.29 -42.27 -17.63
C GLU A 216 -2.17 -42.11 -16.59
N THR A 217 -1.84 -43.20 -15.91
CA THR A 217 -0.82 -43.23 -14.85
C THR A 217 0.55 -42.88 -15.41
N LYS A 218 1.11 -41.74 -15.00
CA LYS A 218 2.49 -41.31 -15.33
C LYS A 218 3.49 -41.74 -14.27
N SER A 219 4.73 -42.00 -14.69
CA SER A 219 5.80 -42.50 -13.82
C SER A 219 6.48 -41.43 -12.95
N ASP A 220 6.30 -40.14 -13.23
CA ASP A 220 7.05 -39.04 -12.60
C ASP A 220 6.32 -38.35 -11.44
N ILE A 221 5.09 -38.75 -11.11
CA ILE A 221 4.30 -38.14 -10.01
C ILE A 221 4.98 -38.21 -8.64
N HIS A 222 5.96 -39.11 -8.45
CA HIS A 222 6.77 -39.21 -7.23
C HIS A 222 8.04 -38.35 -7.25
N THR A 223 8.44 -37.80 -8.39
CA THR A 223 9.73 -37.11 -8.61
C THR A 223 9.62 -35.73 -9.25
N ARG A 224 8.40 -35.24 -9.53
CA ARG A 224 8.16 -33.97 -10.24
C ARG A 224 8.47 -32.71 -9.41
N GLU A 225 9.04 -31.71 -10.07
CA GLU A 225 9.40 -30.42 -9.47
C GLU A 225 8.50 -29.30 -9.99
N LEU A 226 7.86 -28.56 -9.08
CA LEU A 226 6.95 -27.47 -9.43
C LEU A 226 7.75 -26.21 -9.84
N GLU A 227 7.39 -25.57 -10.94
CA GLU A 227 7.96 -24.29 -11.35
C GLU A 227 7.87 -23.23 -10.24
N SER A 228 8.97 -22.54 -9.90
CA SER A 228 8.93 -21.35 -9.04
C SER A 228 8.47 -20.12 -9.83
N PRO A 229 7.63 -19.23 -9.27
CA PRO A 229 7.23 -19.14 -7.87
C PRO A 229 5.89 -19.85 -7.52
N LEU A 230 5.42 -20.79 -8.35
CA LEU A 230 4.04 -21.32 -8.26
C LEU A 230 3.75 -22.00 -6.92
N GLY A 231 2.55 -21.74 -6.37
CA GLY A 231 2.08 -22.32 -5.10
C GLY A 231 1.08 -23.47 -5.26
N ALA A 232 0.68 -23.81 -6.50
CA ALA A 232 -0.35 -24.79 -6.77
C ALA A 232 0.07 -25.80 -7.85
N ALA A 233 -0.39 -27.04 -7.75
CA ALA A 233 -0.06 -28.13 -8.67
C ALA A 233 -0.80 -28.05 -10.02
N HIS A 234 -1.87 -27.27 -10.14
CA HIS A 234 -2.58 -27.03 -11.40
C HIS A 234 -3.07 -25.59 -11.50
N MET A 235 -3.27 -25.11 -12.74
CA MET A 235 -3.92 -23.83 -12.98
C MET A 235 -5.38 -23.88 -12.50
N GLY A 236 -5.79 -22.91 -11.68
CA GLY A 236 -7.17 -22.84 -11.19
C GLY A 236 -7.46 -23.63 -9.91
N LEU A 237 -6.45 -24.27 -9.30
CA LEU A 237 -6.51 -24.89 -7.97
C LEU A 237 -5.84 -24.00 -6.92
N ILE A 238 -6.28 -24.13 -5.65
CA ILE A 238 -5.66 -23.43 -4.54
C ILE A 238 -4.31 -24.07 -4.19
N TYR A 239 -4.26 -25.40 -4.00
CA TYR A 239 -3.03 -26.14 -3.63
C TYR A 239 -2.79 -27.34 -4.54
N VAL A 240 -3.55 -28.42 -4.35
CA VAL A 240 -3.31 -29.74 -4.98
C VAL A 240 -4.60 -30.30 -5.57
N ASN A 241 -4.48 -31.31 -6.43
CA ASN A 241 -5.63 -32.03 -6.95
C ASN A 241 -6.18 -32.99 -5.88
N PRO A 242 -7.47 -32.88 -5.47
CA PRO A 242 -8.05 -33.70 -4.40
C PRO A 242 -8.19 -35.20 -4.76
N GLU A 243 -8.20 -35.53 -6.05
CA GLU A 243 -8.19 -36.91 -6.54
C GLU A 243 -6.78 -37.54 -6.48
N GLY A 244 -5.74 -36.71 -6.31
CA GLY A 244 -4.32 -37.04 -6.36
C GLY A 244 -3.62 -36.49 -7.62
N PRO A 245 -2.27 -36.58 -7.72
CA PRO A 245 -1.49 -36.06 -8.84
C PRO A 245 -2.05 -36.50 -10.19
N ASP A 246 -2.44 -35.53 -11.03
CA ASP A 246 -3.01 -35.75 -12.37
C ASP A 246 -4.26 -36.67 -12.36
N GLY A 247 -5.04 -36.62 -11.26
CA GLY A 247 -6.21 -37.46 -11.06
C GLY A 247 -5.90 -38.90 -10.64
N ASN A 248 -4.63 -39.25 -10.44
CA ASN A 248 -4.23 -40.58 -9.97
C ASN A 248 -4.40 -40.69 -8.43
N PRO A 249 -5.22 -41.64 -7.92
CA PRO A 249 -5.49 -41.78 -6.49
C PRO A 249 -4.34 -42.44 -5.72
N ASP A 250 -3.15 -41.81 -5.74
CA ASP A 250 -1.98 -42.19 -4.97
C ASP A 250 -1.78 -41.22 -3.78
N PRO A 251 -2.09 -41.64 -2.54
CA PRO A 251 -1.96 -40.81 -1.36
C PRO A 251 -0.51 -40.40 -1.04
N VAL A 252 0.47 -41.24 -1.39
CA VAL A 252 1.89 -40.98 -1.10
C VAL A 252 2.44 -39.94 -2.08
N ALA A 253 2.07 -40.05 -3.37
CA ALA A 253 2.40 -39.02 -4.35
C ALA A 253 1.70 -37.69 -4.02
N ALA A 254 0.43 -37.73 -3.63
CA ALA A 254 -0.31 -36.54 -3.20
C ALA A 254 0.34 -35.82 -2.00
N ALA A 255 0.91 -36.57 -1.04
CA ALA A 255 1.59 -35.99 0.12
C ALA A 255 2.80 -35.11 -0.27
N ARG A 256 3.54 -35.49 -1.32
CA ARG A 256 4.65 -34.69 -1.85
C ARG A 256 4.15 -33.35 -2.38
N ASP A 257 3.10 -33.36 -3.20
CA ASP A 257 2.52 -32.12 -3.73
C ASP A 257 1.95 -31.25 -2.61
N ILE A 258 1.30 -31.86 -1.60
CA ILE A 258 0.81 -31.15 -0.41
C ILE A 258 1.97 -30.43 0.28
N ARG A 259 3.05 -31.15 0.59
CA ARG A 259 4.23 -30.57 1.26
C ARG A 259 4.85 -29.41 0.48
N VAL A 260 5.03 -29.58 -0.83
CA VAL A 260 5.63 -28.56 -1.68
C VAL A 260 4.74 -27.33 -1.77
N THR A 261 3.44 -27.51 -2.01
CA THR A 261 2.50 -26.39 -2.18
C THR A 261 2.28 -25.65 -0.86
N PHE A 262 2.02 -26.35 0.24
CA PHE A 262 1.88 -25.74 1.57
C PHE A 262 3.16 -25.04 2.03
N GLY A 263 4.33 -25.63 1.79
CA GLY A 263 5.62 -24.99 2.07
C GLY A 263 5.80 -23.67 1.31
N ARG A 264 5.44 -23.64 0.02
CA ARG A 264 5.42 -22.40 -0.79
C ARG A 264 4.34 -21.40 -0.37
N MET A 265 3.47 -21.78 0.55
CA MET A 265 2.48 -20.92 1.19
C MET A 265 2.79 -20.70 2.69
N ALA A 266 4.04 -20.86 3.10
CA ALA A 266 4.52 -20.63 4.47
C ALA A 266 3.94 -21.59 5.52
N MET A 267 3.49 -22.79 5.16
CA MET A 267 3.01 -23.79 6.13
C MET A 267 3.97 -24.96 6.20
N ASN A 268 4.41 -25.29 7.42
CA ASN A 268 5.21 -26.50 7.68
C ASN A 268 4.32 -27.75 7.77
N ASP A 269 4.93 -28.91 8.01
CA ASP A 269 4.19 -30.19 8.07
C ASP A 269 3.13 -30.23 9.19
N GLU A 270 3.42 -29.65 10.36
CA GLU A 270 2.48 -29.62 11.49
C GLU A 270 1.28 -28.71 11.20
N GLU A 271 1.55 -27.51 10.70
CA GLU A 271 0.51 -26.54 10.30
C GLU A 271 -0.35 -27.10 9.16
N THR A 272 0.26 -27.83 8.23
CA THR A 272 -0.42 -28.48 7.09
C THR A 272 -1.40 -29.54 7.57
N VAL A 273 -0.96 -30.47 8.42
CA VAL A 273 -1.84 -31.50 9.00
C VAL A 273 -2.96 -30.85 9.81
N ALA A 274 -2.64 -29.83 10.63
CA ALA A 274 -3.62 -29.12 11.44
C ALA A 274 -4.70 -28.43 10.58
N LEU A 275 -4.31 -27.76 9.49
CA LEU A 275 -5.24 -27.08 8.59
C LEU A 275 -6.14 -28.05 7.83
N ILE A 276 -5.58 -29.15 7.27
CA ILE A 276 -6.38 -30.12 6.50
C ILE A 276 -7.35 -30.85 7.43
N ALA A 277 -6.85 -31.44 8.53
CA ALA A 277 -7.70 -32.18 9.46
C ALA A 277 -8.71 -31.25 10.17
N GLY A 278 -8.30 -30.02 10.51
CA GLY A 278 -9.16 -29.04 11.17
C GLY A 278 -10.27 -28.52 10.25
N GLY A 279 -9.93 -28.20 9.00
CA GLY A 279 -10.90 -27.77 7.99
C GLY A 279 -11.88 -28.87 7.61
N HIS A 280 -11.39 -30.08 7.31
CA HIS A 280 -12.21 -31.24 6.93
C HIS A 280 -12.92 -31.90 8.12
N SER A 281 -12.82 -31.35 9.32
CA SER A 281 -13.71 -31.71 10.42
C SER A 281 -15.14 -31.16 10.23
N PHE A 282 -15.34 -30.24 9.27
CA PHE A 282 -16.60 -29.58 8.99
C PHE A 282 -17.09 -29.78 7.55
N GLY A 283 -18.40 -29.71 7.37
CA GLY A 283 -19.04 -29.68 6.05
C GLY A 283 -18.89 -30.97 5.23
N LYS A 284 -18.93 -30.80 3.91
CA LYS A 284 -18.87 -31.86 2.89
C LYS A 284 -18.40 -31.30 1.55
N THR A 285 -18.05 -32.18 0.61
CA THR A 285 -17.90 -31.86 -0.82
C THR A 285 -19.21 -32.07 -1.58
N HIS A 286 -19.27 -31.69 -2.86
CA HIS A 286 -20.46 -31.81 -3.70
C HIS A 286 -20.16 -32.28 -5.12
N GLY A 287 -20.80 -33.36 -5.53
CA GLY A 287 -20.62 -34.09 -6.78
C GLY A 287 -21.81 -35.00 -7.07
N ALA A 288 -23.04 -34.47 -6.91
CA ALA A 288 -24.28 -35.24 -7.03
C ALA A 288 -24.51 -35.85 -8.43
N ALA A 289 -23.92 -35.28 -9.48
CA ALA A 289 -24.00 -35.76 -10.86
C ALA A 289 -22.79 -35.29 -11.68
N PRO A 290 -22.59 -35.80 -12.93
CA PRO A 290 -21.48 -35.38 -13.79
C PRO A 290 -21.41 -33.87 -14.03
N ASP A 291 -20.19 -33.35 -14.17
CA ASP A 291 -19.92 -31.92 -14.35
C ASP A 291 -20.45 -31.34 -15.67
N SER A 292 -20.85 -32.17 -16.62
CA SER A 292 -21.57 -31.77 -17.84
C SER A 292 -22.93 -31.09 -17.56
N ASN A 293 -23.44 -31.17 -16.33
CA ASN A 293 -24.62 -30.43 -15.88
C ASN A 293 -24.31 -28.99 -15.44
N VAL A 294 -23.04 -28.64 -15.26
CA VAL A 294 -22.59 -27.33 -14.76
C VAL A 294 -22.28 -26.42 -15.94
N GLU A 295 -22.98 -25.29 -16.02
CA GLU A 295 -22.73 -24.25 -17.03
C GLU A 295 -21.53 -23.36 -16.65
N ALA A 296 -21.32 -22.32 -17.45
CA ALA A 296 -20.22 -21.37 -17.35
C ALA A 296 -19.97 -20.80 -15.94
N GLU A 297 -18.69 -20.67 -15.60
CA GLU A 297 -18.15 -19.87 -14.50
C GLU A 297 -18.61 -18.38 -14.57
N PRO A 298 -18.55 -17.61 -13.47
CA PRO A 298 -19.11 -16.26 -13.41
C PRO A 298 -18.70 -15.31 -14.55
N GLU A 299 -17.43 -15.31 -14.97
CA GLU A 299 -16.96 -14.45 -16.08
C GLU A 299 -17.43 -14.93 -17.47
N GLY A 300 -17.85 -16.19 -17.59
CA GLY A 300 -18.43 -16.76 -18.80
C GLY A 300 -19.96 -16.85 -18.78
N ALA A 301 -20.59 -16.49 -17.66
CA ALA A 301 -22.03 -16.66 -17.45
C ALA A 301 -22.86 -15.57 -18.16
N PRO A 302 -24.12 -15.89 -18.56
CA PRO A 302 -25.04 -14.89 -19.09
C PRO A 302 -25.32 -13.76 -18.09
N ILE A 303 -25.55 -12.56 -18.60
CA ILE A 303 -25.73 -11.34 -17.78
C ILE A 303 -26.85 -11.48 -16.73
N GLU A 304 -27.92 -12.21 -17.04
CA GLU A 304 -29.04 -12.45 -16.13
C GLU A 304 -28.68 -13.31 -14.91
N GLN A 305 -27.48 -13.92 -14.87
CA GLN A 305 -26.94 -14.55 -13.66
C GLN A 305 -26.40 -13.53 -12.65
N GLN A 306 -26.28 -12.25 -13.03
CA GLN A 306 -25.92 -11.14 -12.14
C GLN A 306 -24.65 -11.43 -11.31
N GLY A 307 -23.60 -11.90 -11.98
CA GLY A 307 -22.30 -12.22 -11.39
C GLY A 307 -22.23 -13.55 -10.61
N LEU A 308 -23.27 -14.38 -10.66
CA LEU A 308 -23.18 -15.80 -10.30
C LEU A 308 -22.79 -16.63 -11.54
N GLY A 309 -22.24 -17.81 -11.32
CA GLY A 309 -21.89 -18.77 -12.37
C GLY A 309 -22.24 -20.20 -11.99
N TRP A 310 -21.69 -21.17 -12.72
CA TRP A 310 -21.83 -22.60 -12.46
C TRP A 310 -23.28 -23.04 -12.27
N LYS A 311 -24.18 -22.53 -13.11
CA LYS A 311 -25.59 -22.89 -13.05
C LYS A 311 -25.73 -24.38 -13.33
N ASN A 312 -26.31 -25.09 -12.37
CA ASN A 312 -26.44 -26.54 -12.42
C ASN A 312 -27.82 -26.93 -12.96
N LYS A 313 -27.85 -27.75 -14.02
CA LYS A 313 -29.06 -28.27 -14.67
C LYS A 313 -29.58 -29.57 -14.06
N HIS A 314 -28.82 -30.19 -13.16
CA HIS A 314 -29.22 -31.44 -12.54
C HIS A 314 -30.34 -31.19 -11.53
N ASN A 315 -31.54 -31.72 -11.81
CA ASN A 315 -32.71 -31.62 -10.94
C ASN A 315 -32.97 -30.18 -10.46
N SER A 316 -32.85 -29.92 -9.15
CA SER A 316 -33.07 -28.57 -8.58
C SER A 316 -31.87 -27.62 -8.70
N GLY A 317 -30.69 -28.16 -9.05
CA GLY A 317 -29.42 -27.46 -9.22
C GLY A 317 -28.73 -27.04 -7.92
N LYS A 318 -29.31 -27.36 -6.75
CA LYS A 318 -28.87 -26.92 -5.42
C LYS A 318 -29.33 -27.92 -4.36
N GLY A 319 -28.99 -27.69 -3.09
CA GLY A 319 -29.38 -28.60 -2.02
C GLY A 319 -28.80 -30.01 -2.23
N PRO A 320 -29.63 -31.08 -2.23
CA PRO A 320 -29.13 -32.44 -2.45
C PRO A 320 -28.56 -32.69 -3.85
N ASP A 321 -28.86 -31.82 -4.82
CA ASP A 321 -28.41 -31.95 -6.22
C ASP A 321 -27.15 -31.14 -6.54
N THR A 322 -26.48 -30.61 -5.52
CA THR A 322 -25.35 -29.68 -5.67
C THR A 322 -24.13 -30.35 -6.34
N ILE A 323 -23.47 -29.63 -7.24
CA ILE A 323 -22.21 -30.02 -7.88
C ILE A 323 -21.23 -28.86 -7.72
N THR A 324 -20.10 -29.13 -7.06
CA THR A 324 -19.04 -28.15 -6.83
C THR A 324 -17.71 -28.67 -7.35
N SER A 325 -17.14 -29.67 -6.67
CA SER A 325 -15.86 -30.28 -7.06
C SER A 325 -16.06 -31.57 -7.85
N GLY A 326 -17.26 -32.15 -7.85
CA GLY A 326 -17.52 -33.47 -8.42
C GLY A 326 -17.19 -34.63 -7.46
N LEU A 327 -16.64 -34.37 -6.27
CA LEU A 327 -16.48 -35.35 -5.19
C LEU A 327 -17.70 -35.32 -4.28
N GLU A 328 -18.08 -36.46 -3.70
CA GLU A 328 -19.23 -36.57 -2.78
C GLU A 328 -18.78 -37.25 -1.47
N VAL A 329 -18.11 -36.46 -0.62
CA VAL A 329 -17.45 -36.87 0.62
C VAL A 329 -17.98 -36.06 1.78
N THR A 330 -18.34 -36.73 2.87
CA THR A 330 -18.67 -36.11 4.16
C THR A 330 -17.84 -36.82 5.23
N TRP A 331 -16.92 -36.08 5.85
CA TRP A 331 -15.85 -36.66 6.65
C TRP A 331 -16.30 -37.15 8.03
N THR A 332 -17.20 -36.43 8.70
CA THR A 332 -17.52 -36.68 10.11
C THR A 332 -19.01 -36.92 10.32
N ALA A 333 -19.36 -37.66 11.38
CA ALA A 333 -20.76 -37.85 11.76
C ALA A 333 -21.39 -36.60 12.43
N THR A 334 -20.64 -35.52 12.57
CA THR A 334 -21.09 -34.23 13.11
C THR A 334 -20.51 -33.07 12.28
N PRO A 335 -20.94 -32.90 11.01
CA PRO A 335 -20.31 -31.96 10.07
C PRO A 335 -20.41 -30.47 10.48
N THR A 336 -21.27 -30.16 11.44
CA THR A 336 -21.52 -28.81 11.95
C THR A 336 -21.05 -28.63 13.39
N LYS A 337 -20.15 -29.50 13.88
CA LYS A 337 -19.59 -29.43 15.23
C LYS A 337 -18.14 -29.89 15.25
N TRP A 338 -17.28 -29.10 15.89
CA TRP A 338 -15.88 -29.46 16.14
C TRP A 338 -15.78 -30.80 16.86
N SER A 339 -14.92 -31.68 16.35
CA SER A 339 -14.67 -33.00 16.91
C SER A 339 -13.35 -33.57 16.39
N ASN A 340 -12.79 -34.58 17.06
CA ASN A 340 -11.62 -35.30 16.56
C ASN A 340 -11.98 -36.42 15.56
N LYS A 341 -13.25 -36.49 15.11
CA LYS A 341 -13.77 -37.62 14.33
C LYS A 341 -13.09 -37.80 12.97
N TYR A 342 -12.60 -36.72 12.36
CA TYR A 342 -11.82 -36.80 11.12
C TYR A 342 -10.61 -37.73 11.30
N LEU A 343 -9.77 -37.45 12.31
CA LEU A 343 -8.59 -38.27 12.62
C LEU A 343 -8.98 -39.65 13.14
N GLU A 344 -10.03 -39.75 13.97
CA GLU A 344 -10.54 -41.05 14.43
C GLU A 344 -10.91 -41.95 13.25
N TYR A 345 -11.66 -41.43 12.28
CA TYR A 345 -12.14 -42.22 11.15
C TYR A 345 -10.99 -42.56 10.21
N LEU A 346 -10.09 -41.60 9.94
CA LEU A 346 -8.90 -41.78 9.11
C LEU A 346 -8.08 -43.02 9.54
N PHE A 347 -7.92 -43.23 10.85
CA PHE A 347 -7.15 -44.35 11.41
C PHE A 347 -8.00 -45.57 11.81
N LYS A 348 -9.29 -45.42 12.09
CA LYS A 348 -10.17 -46.51 12.50
C LYS A 348 -10.53 -47.45 11.35
N TYR A 349 -10.76 -46.90 10.16
CA TYR A 349 -11.24 -47.68 9.02
C TYR A 349 -10.11 -48.04 8.06
N ASP A 350 -10.27 -49.17 7.36
CA ASP A 350 -9.56 -49.40 6.11
C ASP A 350 -10.35 -48.79 4.96
N TRP A 351 -9.65 -48.31 3.94
CA TRP A 351 -10.24 -47.55 2.84
C TRP A 351 -10.16 -48.32 1.52
N GLU A 352 -11.20 -48.25 0.69
CA GLU A 352 -11.17 -48.65 -0.72
C GLU A 352 -11.50 -47.49 -1.64
N LEU A 353 -10.80 -47.48 -2.78
CA LEU A 353 -11.08 -46.57 -3.88
C LEU A 353 -12.47 -46.87 -4.44
N THR A 354 -13.26 -45.82 -4.62
CA THR A 354 -14.57 -45.82 -5.24
C THR A 354 -14.72 -44.59 -6.14
N LYS A 355 -15.87 -44.45 -6.78
CA LYS A 355 -16.22 -43.29 -7.59
C LYS A 355 -17.38 -42.51 -6.99
N SER A 356 -17.32 -41.18 -7.07
CA SER A 356 -18.45 -40.30 -6.79
C SER A 356 -19.57 -40.50 -7.82
N PRO A 357 -20.80 -39.99 -7.58
CA PRO A 357 -21.84 -39.92 -8.60
C PRO A 357 -21.43 -39.15 -9.87
N ALA A 358 -20.47 -38.23 -9.77
CA ALA A 358 -19.89 -37.51 -10.90
C ALA A 358 -18.71 -38.25 -11.58
N GLY A 359 -18.25 -39.38 -11.04
CA GLY A 359 -17.15 -40.19 -11.60
C GLY A 359 -15.75 -39.86 -11.06
N ALA A 360 -15.64 -38.99 -10.05
CA ALA A 360 -14.37 -38.61 -9.43
C ALA A 360 -13.83 -39.72 -8.51
N ASN A 361 -12.51 -39.85 -8.40
CA ASN A 361 -11.83 -40.76 -7.48
C ASN A 361 -12.00 -40.31 -6.02
N GLN A 362 -12.56 -41.17 -5.18
CA GLN A 362 -12.67 -40.93 -3.74
C GLN A 362 -12.57 -42.25 -2.97
N TRP A 363 -12.55 -42.20 -1.64
CA TRP A 363 -12.36 -43.36 -0.79
C TRP A 363 -13.56 -43.58 0.14
N VAL A 364 -13.92 -44.83 0.37
CA VAL A 364 -14.99 -45.25 1.28
C VAL A 364 -14.49 -46.28 2.29
N ALA A 365 -15.02 -46.23 3.51
CA ALA A 365 -14.65 -47.15 4.57
C ALA A 365 -15.13 -48.58 4.30
N LYS A 366 -14.21 -49.54 4.38
CA LYS A 366 -14.50 -50.98 4.29
C LYS A 366 -15.21 -51.48 5.54
N LYS A 367 -16.22 -52.34 5.35
CA LYS A 367 -16.91 -53.07 6.45
C LYS A 367 -17.41 -52.13 7.57
N ALA A 368 -17.85 -50.94 7.21
CA ALA A 368 -18.39 -49.94 8.13
C ALA A 368 -19.92 -49.87 8.05
N GLU A 369 -20.55 -49.39 9.12
CA GLU A 369 -21.98 -49.06 9.12
C GLU A 369 -22.22 -47.61 8.65
N PRO A 370 -23.38 -47.29 8.03
CA PRO A 370 -23.73 -45.92 7.68
C PRO A 370 -23.97 -45.07 8.93
N ILE A 371 -23.03 -44.18 9.24
CA ILE A 371 -23.04 -43.32 10.44
C ILE A 371 -23.04 -41.83 10.12
N ILE A 372 -22.72 -41.46 8.87
CA ILE A 372 -22.62 -40.06 8.45
C ILE A 372 -24.03 -39.58 8.10
N PRO A 373 -24.53 -38.47 8.66
CA PRO A 373 -25.86 -37.98 8.33
C PRO A 373 -25.93 -37.50 6.88
N ASP A 374 -27.08 -37.66 6.24
CA ASP A 374 -27.39 -36.93 5.01
C ASP A 374 -27.61 -35.44 5.29
N ALA A 375 -27.29 -34.57 4.32
CA ALA A 375 -27.36 -33.12 4.49
C ALA A 375 -28.80 -32.57 4.50
N TYR A 376 -29.77 -33.29 3.92
CA TYR A 376 -31.15 -32.82 3.75
C TYR A 376 -32.21 -33.82 4.23
N ASP A 377 -31.85 -35.09 4.44
CA ASP A 377 -32.77 -36.14 4.88
C ASP A 377 -32.29 -36.79 6.18
N SER A 378 -32.87 -36.38 7.32
CA SER A 378 -32.51 -36.90 8.64
C SER A 378 -32.74 -38.42 8.83
N SER A 379 -33.50 -39.07 7.92
CA SER A 379 -33.73 -40.51 7.96
C SER A 379 -32.63 -41.31 7.25
N LYS A 380 -31.76 -40.65 6.48
CA LYS A 380 -30.69 -41.28 5.70
C LYS A 380 -29.33 -41.11 6.37
N LYS A 381 -28.50 -42.12 6.20
CA LYS A 381 -27.09 -42.11 6.60
C LYS A 381 -26.22 -42.76 5.53
N HIS A 382 -24.98 -42.33 5.49
CA HIS A 382 -23.96 -42.74 4.53
C HIS A 382 -22.76 -43.37 5.23
N LEU A 383 -21.96 -44.13 4.47
CA LEU A 383 -20.68 -44.65 4.94
C LEU A 383 -19.65 -43.52 5.09
N PRO A 384 -18.68 -43.64 6.02
CA PRO A 384 -17.54 -42.73 6.07
C PRO A 384 -16.77 -42.71 4.76
N THR A 385 -16.37 -41.52 4.33
CA THR A 385 -15.65 -41.28 3.06
C THR A 385 -14.48 -40.32 3.28
N MET A 386 -13.47 -40.40 2.40
CA MET A 386 -12.25 -39.58 2.43
C MET A 386 -11.78 -39.24 1.00
N LEU A 387 -11.00 -38.18 0.85
CA LEU A 387 -10.27 -37.83 -0.37
C LEU A 387 -8.92 -38.57 -0.44
N THR A 388 -8.30 -38.60 -1.63
CA THR A 388 -6.93 -39.10 -1.77
C THR A 388 -5.96 -38.29 -0.91
N THR A 389 -6.14 -36.97 -0.89
CA THR A 389 -5.33 -36.03 -0.10
C THR A 389 -5.52 -36.18 1.41
N ASP A 390 -6.67 -36.66 1.86
CA ASP A 390 -6.90 -36.95 3.29
C ASP A 390 -6.09 -38.19 3.70
N LEU A 391 -6.08 -39.22 2.85
CA LEU A 391 -5.30 -40.42 3.08
C LEU A 391 -3.79 -40.15 3.11
N SER A 392 -3.30 -39.11 2.42
CA SER A 392 -1.91 -38.67 2.51
C SER A 392 -1.46 -38.42 3.95
N LEU A 393 -2.36 -37.96 4.81
CA LEU A 393 -2.05 -37.69 6.22
C LEU A 393 -1.81 -38.97 7.04
N ARG A 394 -2.21 -40.14 6.51
CA ARG A 394 -1.97 -41.46 7.12
C ARG A 394 -0.83 -42.22 6.44
N PHE A 395 -0.58 -41.99 5.15
CA PHE A 395 0.37 -42.78 4.37
C PHE A 395 1.75 -42.13 4.19
N ASP A 396 1.87 -40.82 4.35
CA ASP A 396 3.18 -40.16 4.41
C ASP A 396 3.81 -40.33 5.81
N PRO A 397 5.09 -40.76 5.92
CA PRO A 397 5.70 -41.07 7.21
C PRO A 397 5.78 -39.90 8.21
N GLU A 398 5.86 -38.64 7.76
CA GLU A 398 5.93 -37.50 8.67
C GLU A 398 4.52 -37.00 9.03
N TYR A 399 3.62 -36.93 8.05
CA TYR A 399 2.21 -36.58 8.34
C TYR A 399 1.52 -37.61 9.22
N GLU A 400 1.85 -38.90 9.06
CA GLU A 400 1.29 -39.97 9.89
C GLU A 400 1.63 -39.77 11.36
N LYS A 401 2.89 -39.46 11.68
CA LYS A 401 3.35 -39.23 13.06
C LYS A 401 2.59 -38.06 13.70
N ILE A 402 2.45 -36.96 12.95
CA ILE A 402 1.75 -35.76 13.42
C ILE A 402 0.26 -36.07 13.61
N SER A 403 -0.37 -36.71 12.62
CA SER A 403 -1.79 -37.06 12.65
C SER A 403 -2.12 -38.03 13.77
N ARG A 404 -1.26 -39.02 14.04
CA ARG A 404 -1.41 -39.94 15.17
C ARG A 404 -1.25 -39.22 16.50
N ARG A 405 -0.26 -38.32 16.63
CA ARG A 405 -0.11 -37.49 17.82
C ARG A 405 -1.37 -36.64 18.07
N PHE A 406 -1.92 -36.01 17.05
CA PHE A 406 -3.16 -35.22 17.13
C PHE A 406 -4.40 -36.07 17.44
N LEU A 407 -4.47 -37.30 16.93
CA LEU A 407 -5.49 -38.27 17.31
C LEU A 407 -5.44 -38.57 18.82
N GLU A 408 -4.25 -38.81 19.35
CA GLU A 408 -4.02 -39.15 20.76
C GLU A 408 -4.08 -37.93 21.69
N ASN A 409 -3.88 -36.72 21.16
CA ASN A 409 -3.80 -35.46 21.90
C ASN A 409 -4.66 -34.37 21.24
N PRO A 410 -6.01 -34.45 21.34
CA PRO A 410 -6.93 -33.53 20.66
C PRO A 410 -6.74 -32.06 21.06
N ASP A 411 -6.25 -31.78 22.28
CA ASP A 411 -5.97 -30.41 22.71
C ASP A 411 -4.78 -29.78 21.97
N GLN A 412 -3.74 -30.58 21.67
CA GLN A 412 -2.61 -30.12 20.85
C GLN A 412 -3.04 -29.87 19.41
N PHE A 413 -3.93 -30.71 18.88
CA PHE A 413 -4.52 -30.51 17.56
C PHE A 413 -5.33 -29.22 17.49
N ALA A 414 -6.16 -28.95 18.50
CA ALA A 414 -6.95 -27.73 18.56
C ALA A 414 -6.07 -26.47 18.62
N ASP A 415 -5.02 -26.46 19.45
CA ASP A 415 -4.05 -25.35 19.53
C ASP A 415 -3.31 -25.13 18.21
N ALA A 416 -2.80 -26.21 17.60
CA ALA A 416 -2.10 -26.14 16.31
C ALA A 416 -3.03 -25.61 15.20
N PHE A 417 -4.28 -26.07 15.14
CA PHE A 417 -5.24 -25.60 14.16
C PHE A 417 -5.62 -24.13 14.40
N ALA A 418 -5.80 -23.70 15.65
CA ALA A 418 -6.13 -22.31 15.97
C ALA A 418 -5.02 -21.35 15.51
N LYS A 419 -3.76 -21.70 15.77
CA LYS A 419 -2.59 -20.92 15.34
C LYS A 419 -2.38 -20.95 13.83
N ALA A 420 -2.47 -22.12 13.20
CA ALA A 420 -2.31 -22.27 11.76
C ALA A 420 -3.44 -21.55 10.98
N TRP A 421 -4.67 -21.60 11.47
CA TRP A 421 -5.80 -20.85 10.91
C TRP A 421 -5.59 -19.34 11.03
N PHE A 422 -5.12 -18.85 12.18
CA PHE A 422 -4.81 -17.43 12.35
C PHE A 422 -3.67 -17.00 11.42
N LYS A 423 -2.58 -17.77 11.34
CA LYS A 423 -1.48 -17.53 10.40
C LYS A 423 -1.97 -17.50 8.95
N LEU A 424 -2.72 -18.51 8.51
CA LEU A 424 -3.30 -18.58 7.16
C LEU A 424 -4.03 -17.28 6.82
N THR A 425 -4.92 -16.86 7.71
CA THR A 425 -5.85 -15.77 7.46
C THR A 425 -5.20 -14.39 7.61
N HIS A 426 -3.97 -14.28 8.15
CA HIS A 426 -3.31 -13.02 8.46
C HIS A 426 -1.87 -12.89 7.90
N ARG A 427 -1.31 -13.93 7.26
CA ARG A 427 0.09 -13.96 6.76
C ARG A 427 0.45 -12.86 5.76
N ASP A 428 -0.54 -12.28 5.08
CA ASP A 428 -0.40 -11.20 4.11
C ASP A 428 -0.79 -9.81 4.67
N MET A 429 -1.05 -9.72 5.98
CA MET A 429 -1.32 -8.44 6.64
C MET A 429 -0.05 -7.70 7.06
N GLY A 430 1.13 -8.31 6.94
CA GLY A 430 2.39 -7.72 7.38
C GLY A 430 2.45 -7.50 8.90
N PRO A 431 3.08 -6.40 9.37
CA PRO A 431 3.39 -6.23 10.78
C PRO A 431 2.15 -5.96 11.64
N ARG A 432 2.26 -6.29 12.92
CA ARG A 432 1.21 -6.13 13.94
C ARG A 432 0.63 -4.71 14.03
N SER A 433 1.39 -3.67 13.68
CA SER A 433 0.89 -2.28 13.65
C SER A 433 -0.29 -2.06 12.69
N ARG A 434 -0.51 -2.98 11.73
CA ARG A 434 -1.67 -2.98 10.83
C ARG A 434 -2.90 -3.68 11.40
N TYR A 435 -2.77 -4.41 12.51
CA TYR A 435 -3.83 -5.23 13.07
C TYR A 435 -4.78 -4.37 13.91
N VAL A 436 -6.09 -4.51 13.68
CA VAL A 436 -7.14 -3.73 14.33
C VAL A 436 -8.34 -4.60 14.69
N GLY A 437 -9.03 -4.24 15.76
CA GLY A 437 -10.20 -4.96 16.27
C GLY A 437 -9.98 -5.48 17.69
N PRO A 438 -11.06 -5.94 18.35
CA PRO A 438 -11.00 -6.34 19.76
C PRO A 438 -10.41 -7.74 19.99
N GLU A 439 -10.26 -8.56 18.95
CA GLU A 439 -9.86 -9.98 19.05
C GLU A 439 -8.43 -10.24 18.53
N VAL A 440 -7.60 -9.20 18.42
CA VAL A 440 -6.20 -9.36 18.01
C VAL A 440 -5.46 -10.14 19.11
N PRO A 441 -4.87 -11.32 18.81
CA PRO A 441 -4.17 -12.11 19.82
C PRO A 441 -3.05 -11.30 20.49
N ALA A 442 -2.85 -11.43 21.80
CA ALA A 442 -1.79 -10.69 22.49
C ALA A 442 -0.37 -11.19 22.18
N GLU A 443 -0.24 -12.45 21.77
CA GLU A 443 1.02 -13.07 21.34
C GLU A 443 1.52 -12.45 20.04
N ASP A 444 2.84 -12.23 19.96
CA ASP A 444 3.54 -11.90 18.72
C ASP A 444 4.03 -13.19 18.07
N PHE A 445 3.65 -13.41 16.81
CA PHE A 445 4.09 -14.57 16.07
C PHE A 445 5.27 -14.23 15.16
N ILE A 446 6.23 -15.16 15.05
CA ILE A 446 7.45 -14.92 14.25
C ILE A 446 7.16 -14.60 12.78
N TRP A 447 6.10 -15.17 12.20
CA TRP A 447 5.70 -14.91 10.81
C TRP A 447 5.13 -13.50 10.58
N GLN A 448 4.86 -12.73 11.64
CA GLN A 448 4.48 -11.32 11.56
C GLN A 448 5.70 -10.38 11.43
N ASP A 449 6.92 -10.94 11.36
CA ASP A 449 8.20 -10.22 11.35
C ASP A 449 8.25 -9.15 12.46
N PRO A 450 8.09 -9.52 13.75
CA PRO A 450 7.90 -8.57 14.84
C PRO A 450 9.04 -7.56 14.94
N VAL A 451 8.70 -6.30 15.24
CA VAL A 451 9.64 -5.21 15.51
C VAL A 451 9.31 -4.68 16.92
N PRO A 452 10.30 -4.52 17.81
CA PRO A 452 10.02 -4.09 19.17
C PRO A 452 9.45 -2.68 19.21
N ALA A 453 8.53 -2.41 20.14
CA ALA A 453 7.99 -1.08 20.36
C ALA A 453 9.08 -0.10 20.82
N VAL A 454 8.99 1.16 20.39
CA VAL A 454 9.88 2.22 20.86
C VAL A 454 9.45 2.65 22.27
N THR A 455 10.34 2.45 23.25
CA THR A 455 10.08 2.71 24.68
C THR A 455 10.83 3.92 25.24
N HIS A 456 11.40 4.75 24.37
CA HIS A 456 12.14 5.96 24.72
C HIS A 456 11.68 7.15 23.86
N PRO A 457 11.92 8.40 24.29
CA PRO A 457 11.73 9.56 23.42
C PRO A 457 12.55 9.42 22.13
N VAL A 458 11.93 9.78 21.00
CA VAL A 458 12.58 9.79 19.67
C VAL A 458 13.32 11.11 19.43
N VAL A 459 14.24 11.10 18.47
CA VAL A 459 14.95 12.30 18.02
C VAL A 459 14.00 13.30 17.37
N ASP A 460 14.28 14.60 17.50
CA ASP A 460 13.45 15.68 16.93
C ASP A 460 14.21 16.54 15.90
N GLU A 461 13.56 17.59 15.41
CA GLU A 461 14.11 18.51 14.40
C GLU A 461 15.39 19.24 14.82
N ARG A 462 15.71 19.31 16.12
CA ARG A 462 16.95 19.90 16.63
C ARG A 462 18.09 18.89 16.60
N ASP A 463 17.78 17.61 16.80
CA ASP A 463 18.75 16.51 16.80
C ASP A 463 19.16 16.10 15.37
N ILE A 464 18.19 16.07 14.45
CA ILE A 464 18.35 15.58 13.07
C ILE A 464 19.50 16.28 12.30
N PRO A 465 19.62 17.63 12.29
CA PRO A 465 20.70 18.30 11.58
C PRO A 465 22.09 17.91 12.10
N GLN A 466 22.23 17.70 13.41
CA GLN A 466 23.51 17.29 13.98
C GLN A 466 23.84 15.84 13.62
N LEU A 467 22.87 14.93 13.70
CA LEU A 467 23.04 13.54 13.25
C LEU A 467 23.44 13.45 11.77
N LYS A 468 22.83 14.26 10.89
CA LYS A 468 23.25 14.34 9.47
C LYS A 468 24.70 14.77 9.33
N LYS A 469 25.15 15.78 10.10
CA LYS A 469 26.55 16.22 10.11
C LYS A 469 27.48 15.11 10.60
N ASP A 470 27.11 14.43 11.68
CA ASP A 470 27.91 13.35 12.26
C ASP A 470 28.05 12.17 11.27
N ILE A 471 26.98 11.83 10.54
CA ILE A 471 27.00 10.82 9.48
C ILE A 471 27.94 11.25 8.34
N LEU A 472 27.82 12.47 7.82
CA LEU A 472 28.69 12.96 6.75
C LEU A 472 30.17 13.04 7.20
N ALA A 473 30.43 13.27 8.49
CA ALA A 473 31.76 13.29 9.06
C ALA A 473 32.40 11.89 9.19
N THR A 474 31.66 10.80 8.97
CA THR A 474 32.21 9.43 9.01
C THR A 474 33.18 9.13 7.87
N GLY A 475 33.17 9.95 6.81
CA GLY A 475 33.97 9.78 5.60
C GLY A 475 33.38 8.80 4.58
N LEU A 476 32.16 8.29 4.81
CA LEU A 476 31.40 7.53 3.82
C LEU A 476 30.96 8.45 2.67
N ASP A 477 31.07 7.96 1.44
CA ASP A 477 30.64 8.73 0.27
C ASP A 477 29.11 8.65 0.03
N VAL A 478 28.61 9.50 -0.87
CA VAL A 478 27.19 9.56 -1.23
C VAL A 478 26.65 8.19 -1.70
N SER A 479 27.43 7.45 -2.49
CA SER A 479 27.00 6.15 -3.03
C SER A 479 26.80 5.14 -1.91
N GLN A 480 27.74 5.05 -0.96
CA GLN A 480 27.67 4.14 0.18
C GLN A 480 26.46 4.42 1.07
N LEU A 481 26.18 5.70 1.36
CA LEU A 481 25.04 6.12 2.18
C LEU A 481 23.71 5.79 1.49
N VAL A 482 23.58 6.16 0.22
CA VAL A 482 22.36 5.97 -0.58
C VAL A 482 22.11 4.49 -0.87
N SER A 483 23.13 3.75 -1.32
CA SER A 483 22.99 2.33 -1.68
C SER A 483 22.63 1.47 -0.46
N THR A 484 23.15 1.78 0.73
CA THR A 484 22.81 1.06 1.96
C THR A 484 21.37 1.35 2.42
N ALA A 485 20.95 2.62 2.41
CA ALA A 485 19.58 2.98 2.73
C ALA A 485 18.58 2.35 1.75
N TRP A 486 18.89 2.40 0.45
CA TRP A 486 18.10 1.75 -0.60
C TRP A 486 18.05 0.23 -0.41
N ALA A 487 19.19 -0.43 -0.14
CA ALA A 487 19.24 -1.86 0.09
C ALA A 487 18.35 -2.29 1.26
N SER A 488 18.24 -1.46 2.31
CA SER A 488 17.36 -1.73 3.44
C SER A 488 15.89 -1.56 3.05
N ALA A 489 15.52 -0.37 2.55
CA ALA A 489 14.13 -0.03 2.24
C ALA A 489 13.54 -0.86 1.09
N SER A 490 14.35 -1.14 0.08
CA SER A 490 13.90 -1.82 -1.14
C SER A 490 13.43 -3.24 -0.89
N THR A 491 13.76 -3.88 0.24
CA THR A 491 13.25 -5.23 0.58
C THR A 491 11.73 -5.27 0.74
N PHE A 492 11.09 -4.12 0.94
CA PHE A 492 9.64 -4.03 1.05
C PHE A 492 8.92 -4.59 -0.17
N ARG A 493 7.81 -5.28 0.07
CA ARG A 493 6.85 -5.64 -0.96
C ARG A 493 5.42 -5.36 -0.50
N GLY A 494 4.70 -4.62 -1.34
CA GLY A 494 3.35 -4.13 -1.11
C GLY A 494 2.28 -5.20 -1.22
N SER A 495 2.61 -6.41 -1.67
CA SER A 495 1.70 -7.56 -1.71
C SER A 495 1.34 -8.02 -0.29
N ASP A 496 2.32 -8.50 0.48
CA ASP A 496 2.12 -8.97 1.86
C ASP A 496 2.62 -8.01 2.96
N LYS A 497 3.08 -6.82 2.56
CA LYS A 497 3.57 -5.75 3.44
C LYS A 497 4.78 -6.16 4.30
N ARG A 498 5.57 -7.13 3.84
CA ARG A 498 6.84 -7.55 4.48
C ARG A 498 8.04 -6.75 3.95
N GLY A 499 9.14 -6.80 4.68
CA GLY A 499 10.39 -6.08 4.37
C GLY A 499 10.32 -4.59 4.70
N GLY A 500 11.33 -3.84 4.27
CA GLY A 500 11.48 -2.40 4.52
C GLY A 500 12.67 -2.06 5.42
N ALA A 501 12.77 -0.78 5.79
CA ALA A 501 13.88 -0.24 6.58
C ALA A 501 13.70 -0.37 8.10
N ASN A 502 12.46 -0.42 8.58
CA ASN A 502 12.13 -0.63 9.98
C ASN A 502 12.60 -2.02 10.44
N GLY A 503 13.12 -2.09 11.66
CA GLY A 503 13.80 -3.27 12.19
C GLY A 503 15.29 -3.35 11.83
N ALA A 504 15.79 -2.57 10.86
CA ALA A 504 17.18 -2.63 10.38
C ALA A 504 17.65 -4.06 10.03
N ARG A 505 16.76 -4.90 9.48
CA ARG A 505 17.05 -6.30 9.19
C ARG A 505 18.20 -6.52 8.21
N ILE A 506 18.60 -5.48 7.46
CA ILE A 506 19.80 -5.49 6.63
C ILE A 506 21.08 -5.85 7.40
N ARG A 507 21.14 -5.60 8.73
CA ARG A 507 22.29 -6.00 9.57
C ARG A 507 22.23 -7.46 10.06
N LEU A 508 21.09 -8.13 9.88
CA LEU A 508 20.80 -9.47 10.39
C LEU A 508 20.91 -10.52 9.28
N ALA A 509 21.00 -11.79 9.67
CA ALA A 509 20.91 -12.87 8.70
C ALA A 509 19.45 -13.04 8.23
N PRO A 510 19.21 -13.30 6.94
CA PRO A 510 20.22 -13.55 5.89
C PRO A 510 20.69 -12.27 5.15
N GLN A 511 20.01 -11.13 5.32
CA GLN A 511 20.23 -9.95 4.47
C GLN A 511 21.66 -9.39 4.49
N LYS A 512 22.34 -9.46 5.63
CA LYS A 512 23.73 -9.00 5.77
C LYS A 512 24.72 -9.79 4.90
N ASP A 513 24.34 -11.01 4.52
CA ASP A 513 25.17 -11.97 3.78
C ASP A 513 24.75 -12.08 2.30
N TRP A 514 23.67 -11.41 1.88
CA TRP A 514 23.23 -11.40 0.49
C TRP A 514 24.25 -10.72 -0.43
N GLU A 515 24.56 -11.37 -1.55
CA GLU A 515 25.48 -10.85 -2.57
C GLU A 515 25.08 -9.46 -3.07
N VAL A 516 23.78 -9.26 -3.34
CA VAL A 516 23.25 -7.98 -3.82
C VAL A 516 23.50 -6.83 -2.83
N ASN A 517 23.70 -7.12 -1.55
CA ASN A 517 23.99 -6.10 -0.54
C ASN A 517 25.50 -5.83 -0.37
N ASN A 518 26.36 -6.51 -1.13
CA ASN A 518 27.82 -6.38 -1.05
C ASN A 518 28.31 -6.47 0.40
N PRO A 519 28.33 -7.67 1.00
CA PRO A 519 28.53 -7.84 2.45
C PRO A 519 29.80 -7.18 3.01
N ARG A 520 30.84 -7.04 2.19
CA ARG A 520 32.08 -6.35 2.58
C ARG A 520 31.85 -4.84 2.73
N GLN A 521 31.23 -4.19 1.75
CA GLN A 521 30.88 -2.78 1.82
C GLN A 521 29.84 -2.53 2.92
N LEU A 522 28.78 -3.33 2.96
CA LEU A 522 27.71 -3.18 3.94
C LEU A 522 28.25 -3.23 5.37
N ARG A 523 29.11 -4.20 5.69
CA ARG A 523 29.73 -4.30 7.02
C ARG A 523 30.52 -3.05 7.39
N HIS A 524 31.26 -2.48 6.44
CA HIS A 524 32.01 -1.26 6.66
C HIS A 524 31.09 -0.06 6.95
N VAL A 525 30.02 0.09 6.18
CA VAL A 525 29.02 1.16 6.37
C VAL A 525 28.30 1.00 7.71
N LEU A 526 27.80 -0.19 8.02
CA LEU A 526 27.08 -0.46 9.27
C LEU A 526 27.95 -0.19 10.49
N GLN A 527 29.23 -0.58 10.49
CA GLN A 527 30.16 -0.26 11.59
C GLN A 527 30.28 1.24 11.85
N LYS A 528 30.30 2.07 10.80
CA LYS A 528 30.38 3.53 10.93
C LYS A 528 29.06 4.12 11.44
N LEU A 529 27.93 3.65 10.93
CA LEU A 529 26.61 4.11 11.35
C LEU A 529 26.28 3.68 12.80
N GLU A 530 26.70 2.48 13.21
CA GLU A 530 26.63 2.01 14.60
C GLU A 530 27.44 2.91 15.54
N GLN A 531 28.62 3.38 15.13
CA GLN A 531 29.41 4.34 15.93
C GLN A 531 28.68 5.67 16.12
N VAL A 532 27.99 6.18 15.09
CA VAL A 532 27.16 7.39 15.19
C VAL A 532 26.00 7.15 16.17
N GLN A 533 25.29 6.03 16.01
CA GLN A 533 24.20 5.64 16.90
C GLN A 533 24.65 5.55 18.37
N GLN A 534 25.75 4.83 18.63
CA GLN A 534 26.32 4.66 19.97
C GLN A 534 26.77 5.98 20.58
N THR A 535 27.42 6.84 19.78
CA THR A 535 27.88 8.17 20.23
C THR A 535 26.70 9.03 20.67
N PHE A 536 25.63 9.09 19.85
CA PHE A 536 24.41 9.81 20.22
C PHE A 536 23.77 9.23 21.48
N ASN A 537 23.55 7.91 21.51
CA ASN A 537 22.87 7.24 22.62
C ASN A 537 23.66 7.28 23.94
N SER A 538 25.00 7.36 23.90
CA SER A 538 25.84 7.53 25.09
C SER A 538 25.62 8.88 25.81
N ARG A 539 25.14 9.89 25.06
CA ARG A 539 24.82 11.22 25.58
C ARG A 539 23.36 11.34 26.04
N ALA A 540 22.55 10.29 25.86
CA ALA A 540 21.11 10.29 26.17
C ALA A 540 20.76 10.78 27.58
N PRO A 541 21.48 10.43 28.67
CA PRO A 541 21.16 10.94 30.01
C PRO A 541 21.22 12.47 30.12
N ALA A 542 22.08 13.12 29.33
CA ALA A 542 22.21 14.58 29.27
C ALA A 542 21.29 15.22 28.22
N ALA A 543 20.63 14.42 27.37
CA ALA A 543 19.75 14.86 26.27
C ALA A 543 18.29 14.41 26.47
N GLY A 544 17.81 14.43 27.72
CA GLY A 544 16.41 14.13 28.05
C GLY A 544 16.01 12.66 27.85
N GLY A 545 16.97 11.73 27.80
CA GLY A 545 16.72 10.30 27.63
C GLY A 545 16.43 9.86 26.19
N LYS A 546 16.52 10.77 25.22
CA LYS A 546 16.33 10.47 23.79
C LYS A 546 17.36 9.48 23.27
N LYS A 547 16.93 8.59 22.38
CA LYS A 547 17.81 7.66 21.66
C LYS A 547 17.42 7.57 20.18
N VAL A 548 18.36 7.11 19.36
CA VAL A 548 18.16 6.82 17.94
C VAL A 548 18.44 5.33 17.66
N SER A 549 17.59 4.70 16.84
CA SER A 549 17.78 3.34 16.35
C SER A 549 18.76 3.30 15.19
N LEU A 550 19.38 2.16 14.92
CA LEU A 550 20.22 2.00 13.74
C LEU A 550 19.36 2.01 12.48
N ALA A 551 18.11 1.54 12.53
CA ALA A 551 17.14 1.69 11.45
C ALA A 551 16.96 3.15 11.02
N ASP A 552 16.75 4.05 11.98
CA ASP A 552 16.65 5.49 11.69
C ASP A 552 17.98 6.08 11.20
N VAL A 553 19.12 5.67 11.77
CA VAL A 553 20.44 6.14 11.32
C VAL A 553 20.73 5.70 9.87
N ILE A 554 20.35 4.49 9.46
CA ILE A 554 20.51 4.00 8.07
C ILE A 554 19.67 4.85 7.11
N VAL A 555 18.40 5.11 7.42
CA VAL A 555 17.54 5.93 6.56
C VAL A 555 18.03 7.38 6.53
N LEU A 556 18.39 7.94 7.69
CA LEU A 556 18.92 9.31 7.81
C LEU A 556 20.24 9.48 7.07
N ALA A 557 21.07 8.43 7.01
CA ALA A 557 22.29 8.40 6.21
C ALA A 557 21.97 8.56 4.72
N GLY A 558 20.97 7.83 4.22
CA GLY A 558 20.48 8.01 2.85
C GLY A 558 19.94 9.42 2.60
N VAL A 559 19.13 9.96 3.50
CA VAL A 559 18.62 11.35 3.46
C VAL A 559 19.77 12.37 3.35
N ALA A 560 20.78 12.26 4.23
CA ALA A 560 21.95 13.13 4.20
C ALA A 560 22.75 12.98 2.90
N GLY A 561 22.87 11.76 2.38
CA GLY A 561 23.52 11.46 1.10
C GLY A 561 22.81 12.10 -0.09
N VAL A 562 21.47 12.03 -0.14
CA VAL A 562 20.67 12.67 -1.20
C VAL A 562 20.75 14.20 -1.14
N GLU A 563 20.64 14.80 0.06
CA GLU A 563 20.81 16.25 0.23
C GLU A 563 22.22 16.69 -0.18
N GLN A 564 23.25 15.92 0.18
CA GLN A 564 24.61 16.21 -0.24
C GLN A 564 24.79 16.08 -1.76
N ALA A 565 24.14 15.10 -2.38
CA ALA A 565 24.17 14.93 -3.82
C ALA A 565 23.47 16.08 -4.56
N ALA A 566 22.36 16.60 -4.03
CA ALA A 566 21.69 17.77 -4.56
C ALA A 566 22.61 19.01 -4.48
N ARG A 567 23.32 19.20 -3.34
CA ARG A 567 24.34 20.25 -3.20
C ARG A 567 25.47 20.09 -4.21
N ASN A 568 25.96 18.87 -4.43
CA ASN A 568 26.99 18.58 -5.43
C ASN A 568 26.52 18.90 -6.87
N ALA A 569 25.21 18.90 -7.11
CA ALA A 569 24.59 19.30 -8.38
C ALA A 569 24.30 20.81 -8.49
N GLY A 570 24.57 21.61 -7.44
CA GLY A 570 24.31 23.05 -7.40
C GLY A 570 22.95 23.44 -6.80
N HIS A 571 22.21 22.48 -6.21
CA HIS A 571 20.93 22.74 -5.53
C HIS A 571 21.15 22.79 -4.01
N HIS A 572 21.22 24.01 -3.45
CA HIS A 572 21.58 24.21 -2.05
C HIS A 572 20.40 24.11 -1.06
N ASP A 573 19.18 24.39 -1.53
CA ASP A 573 17.98 24.50 -0.69
C ASP A 573 17.10 23.23 -0.70
N VAL A 574 17.65 22.11 -1.17
CA VAL A 574 16.93 20.83 -1.22
C VAL A 574 16.95 20.18 0.16
N THR A 575 15.76 20.05 0.74
CA THR A 575 15.53 19.29 1.98
C THR A 575 14.87 17.97 1.64
N VAL A 576 15.37 16.88 2.21
CA VAL A 576 14.77 15.55 2.06
C VAL A 576 14.00 15.24 3.35
N PRO A 577 12.70 14.91 3.26
CA PRO A 577 11.92 14.58 4.45
C PRO A 577 12.51 13.37 5.21
N PHE A 578 12.36 13.39 6.53
CA PHE A 578 12.75 12.30 7.40
C PHE A 578 11.80 12.21 8.58
N THR A 579 11.21 11.02 8.76
CA THR A 579 10.34 10.74 9.92
C THR A 579 11.04 9.70 10.81
N PRO A 580 11.47 10.05 12.04
CA PRO A 580 12.07 9.10 12.97
C PRO A 580 11.03 8.15 13.56
N GLY A 581 11.47 7.21 14.40
CA GLY A 581 10.63 6.28 15.15
C GLY A 581 10.73 4.83 14.68
N ARG A 582 11.65 4.50 13.76
CA ARG A 582 11.95 3.09 13.47
C ARG A 582 12.62 2.44 14.67
N ALA A 583 12.42 1.13 14.80
CA ALA A 583 13.03 0.32 15.85
C ALA A 583 14.01 -0.70 15.26
N ASP A 584 14.77 -1.32 16.15
CA ASP A 584 15.86 -2.25 15.85
C ASP A 584 15.40 -3.68 16.19
N ALA A 585 15.13 -4.52 15.19
CA ALA A 585 14.73 -5.92 15.39
C ALA A 585 15.91 -6.80 15.82
N SER A 586 15.62 -7.89 16.53
CA SER A 586 16.62 -8.92 16.89
C SER A 586 16.66 -10.06 15.88
N GLN A 587 17.67 -10.93 15.97
CA GLN A 587 17.75 -12.11 15.12
C GLN A 587 16.65 -13.12 15.46
N GLU A 588 16.26 -13.23 16.72
CA GLU A 588 15.17 -14.09 17.19
C GLU A 588 13.81 -13.64 16.64
N GLN A 589 13.68 -12.36 16.29
CA GLN A 589 12.52 -11.77 15.62
C GLN A 589 12.63 -11.81 14.07
N THR A 590 13.60 -12.54 13.54
CA THR A 590 13.94 -12.59 12.11
C THR A 590 14.17 -14.03 11.69
N ASP A 591 13.11 -14.68 11.22
CA ASP A 591 13.20 -16.03 10.67
C ASP A 591 13.97 -16.03 9.35
N VAL A 592 15.05 -16.82 9.29
CA VAL A 592 16.00 -16.80 8.19
C VAL A 592 15.36 -17.30 6.90
N GLU A 593 14.61 -18.39 6.96
CA GLU A 593 13.95 -18.99 5.79
C GLU A 593 12.90 -18.03 5.21
N SER A 594 12.04 -17.50 6.07
CA SER A 594 11.00 -16.56 5.68
C SER A 594 11.56 -15.26 5.07
N VAL A 595 12.63 -14.70 5.62
CA VAL A 595 13.25 -13.47 5.10
C VAL A 595 14.04 -13.70 3.82
N ASP A 596 14.58 -14.91 3.60
CA ASP A 596 15.33 -15.23 2.38
C ASP A 596 14.46 -15.13 1.11
N HIS A 597 13.15 -15.35 1.22
CA HIS A 597 12.21 -15.11 0.12
C HIS A 597 12.12 -13.65 -0.34
N LEU A 598 12.65 -12.69 0.43
CA LEU A 598 12.75 -11.28 0.02
C LEU A 598 14.02 -10.98 -0.79
N GLN A 599 14.93 -11.95 -0.94
CA GLN A 599 16.15 -11.78 -1.73
C GLN A 599 15.80 -11.64 -3.22
N PRO A 600 16.16 -10.52 -3.88
CA PRO A 600 15.87 -10.35 -5.28
C PRO A 600 16.79 -11.23 -6.14
N PHE A 601 16.22 -11.94 -7.11
CA PHE A 601 17.01 -12.58 -8.17
C PHE A 601 17.72 -11.56 -9.07
N ALA A 602 17.04 -10.43 -9.33
CA ALA A 602 17.59 -9.27 -10.02
C ALA A 602 17.08 -7.99 -9.36
N ASP A 603 17.96 -6.99 -9.23
CA ASP A 603 17.63 -5.66 -8.71
C ASP A 603 18.11 -4.61 -9.71
N GLY A 604 17.19 -4.19 -10.58
CA GLY A 604 17.49 -3.21 -11.61
C GLY A 604 17.81 -1.82 -11.05
N PHE A 605 17.38 -1.48 -9.83
CA PHE A 605 17.74 -0.20 -9.20
C PHE A 605 19.22 -0.16 -8.81
N ARG A 606 19.82 -1.31 -8.46
CA ARG A 606 21.25 -1.45 -8.17
C ARG A 606 22.06 -2.17 -9.25
N ASN A 607 21.46 -2.37 -10.43
CA ASN A 607 22.06 -3.02 -11.61
C ASN A 607 22.62 -4.44 -11.31
N TYR A 608 21.89 -5.21 -10.51
CA TYR A 608 22.24 -6.58 -10.08
C TYR A 608 21.38 -7.64 -10.78
N GLY A 609 21.96 -8.82 -10.97
CA GLY A 609 21.29 -9.98 -11.56
C GLY A 609 21.39 -10.03 -13.09
N LYS A 610 20.61 -10.94 -13.68
CA LYS A 610 20.65 -11.24 -15.12
C LYS A 610 19.31 -11.76 -15.63
N SER A 611 19.13 -11.83 -16.93
CA SER A 611 17.97 -12.40 -17.58
C SER A 611 17.99 -13.92 -17.43
N THR A 612 16.81 -14.52 -17.39
CA THR A 612 16.63 -15.97 -17.50
C THR A 612 16.16 -16.32 -18.91
N LYS A 613 15.96 -17.61 -19.17
CA LYS A 613 15.35 -18.06 -20.43
C LYS A 613 13.91 -17.55 -20.62
N ARG A 614 13.21 -17.21 -19.53
CA ARG A 614 11.78 -16.83 -19.55
C ARG A 614 11.53 -15.36 -19.25
N VAL A 615 12.41 -14.71 -18.50
CA VAL A 615 12.19 -13.36 -17.97
C VAL A 615 13.43 -12.51 -18.22
N LYS A 616 13.24 -11.36 -18.86
CA LYS A 616 14.30 -10.37 -19.11
C LYS A 616 14.48 -9.48 -17.87
N THR A 617 15.67 -8.92 -17.66
CA THR A 617 15.96 -8.07 -16.48
C THR A 617 15.03 -6.85 -16.35
N GLU A 618 14.61 -6.24 -17.45
CA GLU A 618 13.63 -5.14 -17.41
C GLU A 618 12.24 -5.56 -16.93
N SER A 619 11.86 -6.84 -17.07
CA SER A 619 10.61 -7.36 -16.52
C SER A 619 10.71 -7.52 -15.00
N PHE A 620 11.84 -8.01 -14.48
CA PHE A 620 12.09 -8.03 -13.03
C PHE A 620 12.10 -6.63 -12.41
N LEU A 621 12.60 -5.63 -13.14
CA LEU A 621 12.56 -4.24 -12.68
C LEU A 621 11.12 -3.71 -12.53
N VAL A 622 10.27 -3.93 -13.53
CA VAL A 622 8.85 -3.50 -13.47
C VAL A 622 8.10 -4.27 -12.37
N ASP A 623 8.35 -5.56 -12.23
CA ASP A 623 7.78 -6.37 -11.14
C ASP A 623 8.18 -5.83 -9.76
N ARG A 624 9.48 -5.56 -9.56
CA ARG A 624 9.98 -4.96 -8.31
C ARG A 624 9.41 -3.56 -8.06
N ALA A 625 9.24 -2.75 -9.11
CA ALA A 625 8.63 -1.43 -8.98
C ALA A 625 7.17 -1.54 -8.52
N GLN A 626 6.41 -2.53 -9.01
CA GLN A 626 5.06 -2.80 -8.55
C GLN A 626 5.03 -3.24 -7.09
N LEU A 627 5.95 -4.12 -6.66
CA LEU A 627 6.09 -4.48 -5.25
C LEU A 627 6.42 -3.26 -4.37
N LEU A 628 7.15 -2.27 -4.89
CA LEU A 628 7.42 -1.01 -4.18
C LEU A 628 6.30 0.04 -4.32
N THR A 629 5.15 -0.33 -4.90
CA THR A 629 3.99 0.55 -5.14
C THR A 629 4.30 1.75 -6.03
N LEU A 630 5.31 1.64 -6.89
CA LEU A 630 5.77 2.73 -7.74
C LEU A 630 4.95 2.82 -9.03
N SER A 631 4.67 4.05 -9.43
CA SER A 631 4.22 4.38 -10.78
C SER A 631 5.38 4.34 -11.77
N ALA A 632 5.08 4.32 -13.08
CA ALA A 632 6.12 4.39 -14.11
C ALA A 632 7.01 5.65 -14.01
N PRO A 633 6.50 6.87 -13.71
CA PRO A 633 7.34 8.03 -13.46
C PRO A 633 8.26 7.90 -12.23
N GLU A 634 7.75 7.36 -11.12
CA GLU A 634 8.55 7.14 -9.90
C GLU A 634 9.65 6.12 -10.13
N LEU A 635 9.36 5.00 -10.81
CA LEU A 635 10.37 4.04 -11.26
C LEU A 635 11.46 4.72 -12.08
N THR A 636 11.05 5.52 -13.07
CA THR A 636 11.99 6.20 -13.99
C THR A 636 12.91 7.14 -13.25
N VAL A 637 12.37 8.05 -12.44
CA VAL A 637 13.16 9.06 -11.72
C VAL A 637 14.10 8.42 -10.71
N LEU A 638 13.65 7.38 -9.98
CA LEU A 638 14.48 6.64 -9.03
C LEU A 638 15.65 5.94 -9.72
N LEU A 639 15.42 5.26 -10.85
CA LEU A 639 16.49 4.59 -11.58
C LEU A 639 17.52 5.60 -12.09
N GLY A 640 17.09 6.69 -12.73
CA GLY A 640 18.00 7.72 -13.22
C GLY A 640 18.83 8.36 -12.11
N GLY A 641 18.21 8.67 -10.96
CA GLY A 641 18.89 9.18 -9.78
C GLY A 641 19.89 8.20 -9.19
N LEU A 642 19.49 6.95 -8.92
CA LEU A 642 20.39 5.94 -8.38
C LEU A 642 21.60 5.67 -9.28
N ARG A 643 21.45 5.81 -10.60
CA ARG A 643 22.58 5.74 -11.54
C ARG A 643 23.56 6.89 -11.37
N VAL A 644 23.11 8.15 -11.37
CA VAL A 644 24.05 9.29 -11.21
C VAL A 644 24.66 9.36 -9.82
N LEU A 645 23.99 8.79 -8.81
CA LEU A 645 24.53 8.62 -7.46
C LEU A 645 25.55 7.48 -7.36
N GLY A 646 25.72 6.68 -8.42
CA GLY A 646 26.66 5.55 -8.45
C GLY A 646 26.26 4.40 -7.52
N ALA A 647 24.96 4.20 -7.28
CA ALA A 647 24.43 3.29 -6.27
C ALA A 647 24.36 1.80 -6.71
N ASN A 648 25.10 1.41 -7.75
CA ASN A 648 25.18 0.01 -8.19
C ASN A 648 25.76 -0.88 -7.08
N TYR A 649 25.30 -2.13 -6.99
CA TYR A 649 25.62 -3.01 -5.87
C TYR A 649 27.13 -3.28 -5.69
N ASP A 650 27.86 -3.33 -6.80
CA ASP A 650 29.28 -3.64 -6.89
C ASP A 650 30.16 -2.40 -7.15
N GLY A 651 29.57 -1.20 -7.20
CA GLY A 651 30.26 0.04 -7.57
C GLY A 651 30.65 0.13 -9.04
N SER A 652 30.12 -0.73 -9.92
CA SER A 652 30.42 -0.68 -11.35
C SER A 652 29.93 0.61 -12.02
N GLY A 653 30.63 1.05 -13.07
CA GLY A 653 30.23 2.19 -13.92
C GLY A 653 29.08 1.88 -14.90
N ARG A 654 28.37 0.75 -14.73
CA ARG A 654 27.30 0.32 -15.65
C ARG A 654 26.05 1.20 -15.45
N GLY A 655 25.58 1.84 -16.51
CA GLY A 655 24.43 2.75 -16.44
C GLY A 655 24.74 4.12 -15.82
N VAL A 656 25.95 4.36 -15.33
CA VAL A 656 26.36 5.62 -14.68
C VAL A 656 26.72 6.65 -15.76
N PHE A 657 25.72 7.13 -16.50
CA PHE A 657 25.92 8.07 -17.61
C PHE A 657 26.05 9.51 -17.10
N THR A 658 27.10 9.77 -16.32
CA THR A 658 27.46 11.10 -15.84
C THR A 658 28.98 11.22 -15.67
N LYS A 659 29.48 12.45 -15.74
CA LYS A 659 30.86 12.80 -15.39
C LYS A 659 31.01 13.31 -13.95
N ARG A 660 29.90 13.42 -13.21
CA ARG A 660 29.85 13.87 -11.82
C ARG A 660 29.15 12.83 -10.92
N PRO A 661 29.65 11.59 -10.81
CA PRO A 661 29.05 10.61 -9.90
C PRO A 661 28.91 11.16 -8.48
N GLY A 662 27.76 10.93 -7.85
CA GLY A 662 27.43 11.48 -6.54
C GLY A 662 26.87 12.91 -6.57
N ALA A 663 26.60 13.48 -7.74
CA ALA A 663 25.76 14.67 -7.92
C ALA A 663 24.39 14.25 -8.47
N LEU A 664 23.30 14.74 -7.85
CA LEU A 664 21.94 14.40 -8.24
C LEU A 664 21.50 15.26 -9.44
N THR A 665 21.79 14.80 -10.64
CA THR A 665 21.53 15.50 -11.91
C THR A 665 20.69 14.63 -12.84
N ASN A 666 20.06 15.23 -13.85
CA ASN A 666 19.34 14.49 -14.90
C ASN A 666 20.28 13.90 -15.98
N ASP A 667 21.59 13.83 -15.72
CA ASP A 667 22.63 13.42 -16.70
C ASP A 667 22.36 12.03 -17.28
N PHE A 668 21.79 11.11 -16.50
CA PHE A 668 21.42 9.77 -16.98
C PHE A 668 20.53 9.84 -18.22
N PHE A 669 19.45 10.63 -18.18
CA PHE A 669 18.50 10.73 -19.28
C PHE A 669 19.06 11.52 -20.45
N VAL A 670 19.78 12.63 -20.17
CA VAL A 670 20.44 13.43 -21.20
C VAL A 670 21.40 12.59 -22.03
N ASN A 671 22.25 11.79 -21.36
CA ASN A 671 23.25 10.97 -22.04
C ASN A 671 22.68 9.68 -22.64
N LEU A 672 21.59 9.13 -22.09
CA LEU A 672 20.88 7.98 -22.65
C LEU A 672 20.24 8.33 -24.01
N LEU A 673 19.64 9.52 -24.10
CA LEU A 673 18.91 9.99 -25.28
C LEU A 673 19.80 10.77 -26.28
N ASP A 674 21.09 10.99 -25.97
CA ASP A 674 22.06 11.61 -26.87
C ASP A 674 22.28 10.75 -28.13
N MET A 675 21.80 11.26 -29.27
CA MET A 675 21.95 10.61 -30.57
C MET A 675 23.40 10.58 -31.07
N GLY A 676 24.32 11.32 -30.46
CA GLY A 676 25.76 11.17 -30.66
C GLY A 676 26.30 9.81 -30.18
N THR A 677 25.53 9.08 -29.36
CA THR A 677 25.88 7.76 -28.86
C THR A 677 25.18 6.66 -29.68
N GLU A 678 25.92 5.62 -30.06
CA GLU A 678 25.41 4.37 -30.63
C GLU A 678 25.55 3.23 -29.63
N TRP A 679 24.46 2.50 -29.37
CA TRP A 679 24.44 1.36 -28.46
C TRP A 679 24.59 0.04 -29.23
N LYS A 680 25.51 -0.82 -28.79
CA LYS A 680 25.71 -2.17 -29.34
C LYS A 680 25.71 -3.21 -28.24
N ALA A 681 25.08 -4.35 -28.48
CA ALA A 681 25.19 -5.50 -27.61
C ALA A 681 26.65 -5.96 -27.53
N THR A 682 27.04 -6.47 -26.36
CA THR A 682 28.32 -7.15 -26.18
C THR A 682 28.15 -8.66 -26.37
N GLY A 683 29.17 -9.46 -26.03
CA GLY A 683 29.04 -10.92 -25.97
C GLY A 683 28.17 -11.42 -24.81
N ASP A 684 27.85 -10.55 -23.84
CA ASP A 684 26.91 -10.81 -22.75
C ASP A 684 25.52 -10.25 -23.11
N ALA A 685 24.49 -11.10 -23.00
CA ALA A 685 23.12 -10.79 -23.43
C ALA A 685 22.47 -9.61 -22.68
N ASP A 686 22.95 -9.31 -21.47
CA ASP A 686 22.43 -8.23 -20.64
C ASP A 686 23.30 -6.97 -20.67
N VAL A 687 24.45 -6.97 -21.37
CA VAL A 687 25.42 -5.86 -21.34
C VAL A 687 25.61 -5.24 -22.72
N TYR A 688 25.63 -3.91 -22.73
CA TYR A 688 25.71 -3.08 -23.92
C TYR A 688 26.83 -2.05 -23.79
N GLU A 689 27.40 -1.66 -24.93
CA GLU A 689 28.41 -0.62 -25.04
C GLU A 689 27.85 0.58 -25.83
N GLY A 690 27.99 1.77 -25.26
CA GLY A 690 27.68 3.03 -25.92
C GLY A 690 28.95 3.64 -26.50
N LYS A 691 29.01 3.83 -27.82
CA LYS A 691 30.14 4.44 -28.52
C LYS A 691 29.77 5.79 -29.11
N ASP A 692 30.72 6.71 -29.14
CA ASP A 692 30.57 7.92 -29.94
C ASP A 692 30.42 7.55 -31.41
N ARG A 693 29.40 8.09 -32.09
CA ARG A 693 29.13 7.79 -33.50
C ARG A 693 30.21 8.30 -34.46
N ARG A 694 30.93 9.36 -34.09
CA ARG A 694 31.95 9.99 -34.96
C ARG A 694 33.31 9.34 -34.77
N SER A 695 33.77 9.20 -33.53
CA SER A 695 35.11 8.65 -33.24
C SER A 695 35.11 7.12 -33.11
N GLY A 696 33.96 6.51 -32.79
CA GLY A 696 33.88 5.09 -32.46
C GLY A 696 34.42 4.75 -31.07
N GLU A 697 34.83 5.76 -30.28
CA GLU A 697 35.35 5.56 -28.93
C GLU A 697 34.25 5.15 -27.95
N LYS A 698 34.59 4.26 -27.03
CA LYS A 698 33.68 3.84 -25.96
C LYS A 698 33.40 5.02 -25.01
N LYS A 699 32.12 5.38 -24.86
CA LYS A 699 31.64 6.37 -23.89
C LYS A 699 31.09 5.69 -22.64
N TRP A 700 30.23 4.70 -22.80
CA TRP A 700 29.42 4.15 -21.71
C TRP A 700 29.32 2.62 -21.76
N THR A 701 29.00 2.02 -20.60
CA THR A 701 28.55 0.62 -20.51
C THR A 701 27.17 0.61 -19.86
N ALA A 702 26.25 -0.20 -20.34
CA ALA A 702 24.86 -0.24 -19.89
C ALA A 702 24.37 -1.67 -19.72
N SER A 703 23.29 -1.87 -18.97
CA SER A 703 22.48 -3.08 -19.03
C SER A 703 21.13 -2.86 -19.72
N ARG A 704 20.34 -3.94 -19.85
CA ARG A 704 18.96 -3.82 -20.35
C ARG A 704 18.11 -2.89 -19.47
N VAL A 705 18.30 -2.92 -18.14
CA VAL A 705 17.54 -2.05 -17.22
C VAL A 705 17.90 -0.58 -17.39
N ASP A 706 19.03 -0.26 -17.99
CA ASP A 706 19.38 1.12 -18.34
C ASP A 706 18.76 1.51 -19.68
N LEU A 707 18.94 0.66 -20.71
CA LEU A 707 18.52 0.97 -22.08
C LEU A 707 17.01 0.86 -22.31
N VAL A 708 16.27 0.16 -21.46
CA VAL A 708 14.81 0.05 -21.58
C VAL A 708 14.14 1.43 -21.52
N PHE A 709 14.71 2.38 -20.78
CA PHE A 709 14.25 3.77 -20.66
C PHE A 709 14.51 4.62 -21.90
N GLY A 710 15.29 4.13 -22.86
CA GLY A 710 15.48 4.73 -24.19
C GLY A 710 14.76 3.98 -25.31
N SER A 711 14.14 2.83 -24.99
CA SER A 711 13.61 1.85 -25.95
C SER A 711 12.10 1.64 -25.84
N GLN A 712 11.60 1.32 -24.64
CA GLN A 712 10.15 1.15 -24.41
C GLN A 712 9.49 2.52 -24.51
N ALA A 713 8.52 2.67 -25.43
CA ALA A 713 8.04 3.99 -25.86
C ALA A 713 7.44 4.85 -24.73
N GLU A 714 6.74 4.24 -23.76
CA GLU A 714 6.12 4.94 -22.64
C GLU A 714 7.16 5.34 -21.57
N LEU A 715 8.13 4.47 -21.27
CA LEU A 715 9.26 4.83 -20.40
C LEU A 715 10.14 5.89 -21.04
N ARG A 716 10.37 5.80 -22.35
CA ARG A 716 11.12 6.80 -23.12
C ARG A 716 10.46 8.18 -23.05
N ALA A 717 9.14 8.24 -23.21
CA ALA A 717 8.41 9.52 -23.09
C ALA A 717 8.61 10.18 -21.71
N ILE A 718 8.69 9.39 -20.63
CA ILE A 718 9.00 9.89 -19.28
C ILE A 718 10.46 10.34 -19.20
N SER A 719 11.40 9.56 -19.75
CA SER A 719 12.81 9.93 -19.83
C SER A 719 13.03 11.25 -20.56
N GLU A 720 12.26 11.50 -21.63
CA GLU A 720 12.31 12.74 -22.40
C GLU A 720 11.96 13.95 -21.53
N VAL A 721 10.94 13.87 -20.67
CA VAL A 721 10.59 14.93 -19.71
C VAL A 721 11.78 15.25 -18.79
N TYR A 722 12.45 14.25 -18.24
CA TYR A 722 13.59 14.49 -17.35
C TYR A 722 14.86 14.92 -18.11
N ALA A 723 15.00 14.59 -19.40
CA ALA A 723 16.13 15.00 -20.24
C ALA A 723 16.00 16.43 -20.81
N GLN A 724 14.83 17.06 -20.70
CA GLN A 724 14.65 18.45 -21.14
C GLN A 724 15.63 19.39 -20.43
N ALA A 725 15.99 20.49 -21.10
CA ALA A 725 16.96 21.45 -20.57
C ALA A 725 16.51 22.11 -19.26
N ASP A 726 15.19 22.26 -19.06
CA ASP A 726 14.52 22.74 -17.86
C ASP A 726 14.08 21.59 -16.90
N GLY A 727 14.35 20.34 -17.26
CA GLY A 727 13.95 19.16 -16.49
C GLY A 727 14.74 18.92 -15.20
N GLY A 728 15.89 19.60 -15.01
CA GLY A 728 16.81 19.35 -13.89
C GLY A 728 16.19 19.57 -12.50
N GLN A 729 15.51 20.71 -12.29
CA GLN A 729 14.87 21.01 -11.00
C GLN A 729 13.69 20.06 -10.71
N LYS A 730 12.89 19.75 -11.73
CA LYS A 730 11.79 18.78 -11.62
C LYS A 730 12.32 17.39 -11.27
N PHE A 731 13.40 16.95 -11.92
CA PHE A 731 14.05 15.68 -11.65
C PHE A 731 14.46 15.55 -10.17
N VAL A 732 15.13 16.57 -9.61
CA VAL A 732 15.56 16.55 -8.20
C VAL A 732 14.36 16.45 -7.26
N ARG A 733 13.34 17.28 -7.45
CA ARG A 733 12.12 17.26 -6.61
C ARG A 733 11.40 15.91 -6.68
N ASP A 734 11.22 15.39 -7.88
CA ASP A 734 10.51 14.13 -8.09
C ASP A 734 11.32 12.94 -7.55
N PHE A 735 12.67 12.96 -7.67
CA PHE A 735 13.55 11.97 -7.05
C PHE A 735 13.42 11.97 -5.54
N VAL A 736 13.48 13.14 -4.90
CA VAL A 736 13.31 13.29 -3.44
C VAL A 736 11.95 12.77 -2.98
N SER A 737 10.88 13.08 -3.75
CA SER A 737 9.54 12.57 -3.47
C SER A 737 9.45 11.05 -3.52
N ALA A 738 10.00 10.44 -4.58
CA ALA A 738 9.98 9.00 -4.76
C ALA A 738 10.89 8.29 -3.75
N TRP A 739 12.02 8.90 -3.39
CA TRP A 739 12.93 8.43 -2.34
C TRP A 739 12.22 8.39 -0.98
N ASP A 740 11.59 9.50 -0.57
CA ASP A 740 10.85 9.58 0.69
C ASP A 740 9.71 8.55 0.76
N LYS A 741 8.96 8.37 -0.34
CA LYS A 741 7.95 7.31 -0.45
C LYS A 741 8.54 5.94 -0.13
N VAL A 742 9.61 5.53 -0.81
CA VAL A 742 10.23 4.19 -0.63
C VAL A 742 10.78 4.02 0.78
N MET A 743 11.39 5.05 1.36
CA MET A 743 11.93 5.00 2.72
C MET A 743 10.85 4.79 3.80
N ASN A 744 9.57 5.09 3.50
CA ASN A 744 8.46 5.02 4.45
C ASN A 744 7.40 3.95 4.13
N LEU A 745 7.63 3.06 3.15
CA LEU A 745 6.65 2.03 2.74
C LEU A 745 6.22 1.08 3.88
N ASP A 746 7.05 0.88 4.89
CA ASP A 746 6.81 0.00 6.04
C ASP A 746 6.42 0.74 7.34
N ARG A 747 6.21 2.06 7.26
CA ARG A 747 5.93 2.92 8.44
C ARG A 747 4.47 2.91 8.85
N PHE A 748 3.91 1.72 9.01
CA PHE A 748 2.53 1.50 9.47
C PHE A 748 2.32 1.89 10.94
N ASP A 749 3.41 2.06 11.71
CA ASP A 749 3.41 2.59 13.07
C ASP A 749 2.97 4.06 13.15
N LEU A 750 3.18 4.81 12.06
CA LEU A 750 2.74 6.20 11.98
C LEU A 750 1.22 6.23 11.86
N LYS A 751 0.56 6.90 12.81
CA LYS A 751 -0.86 7.22 12.66
C LYS A 751 -1.02 8.02 11.37
N LYS A 752 -1.89 7.56 10.46
CA LYS A 752 -2.40 8.39 9.38
C LYS A 752 -3.16 9.56 10.02
N GLY A 753 -2.48 10.64 10.37
CA GLY A 753 -3.14 11.94 10.41
C GLY A 753 -3.49 12.23 8.96
N SER A 754 -4.76 12.01 8.57
CA SER A 754 -5.34 12.41 7.28
C SER A 754 -4.32 12.47 6.12
N ASN A 755 -3.75 11.31 5.75
CA ASN A 755 -3.04 11.19 4.48
C ASN A 755 -4.10 11.08 3.38
N LEU A 756 -4.71 12.22 3.05
CA LEU A 756 -5.19 12.51 1.70
C LEU A 756 -3.97 12.43 0.76
N PRO A 757 -4.15 12.34 -0.57
CA PRO A 757 -3.02 12.45 -1.48
C PRO A 757 -2.27 13.71 -1.13
N THR A 758 -0.96 13.60 -1.15
CA THR A 758 -0.01 14.70 -1.11
C THR A 758 -0.43 15.84 -2.06
N VAL A 759 -1.30 16.75 -1.60
CA VAL A 759 -0.93 18.15 -1.56
C VAL A 759 -0.10 18.24 -0.29
N ARG A 760 1.22 18.11 -0.43
CA ARG A 760 2.13 18.11 0.72
C ARG A 760 1.93 19.42 1.47
N HIS A 761 2.17 19.42 2.77
CA HIS A 761 2.25 20.65 3.55
C HIS A 761 3.16 21.71 2.87
N TYR A 762 4.21 21.26 2.17
CA TYR A 762 5.06 22.10 1.31
C TYR A 762 4.35 22.67 0.08
N ASP A 763 3.43 21.94 -0.54
CA ASP A 763 2.67 22.38 -1.71
C ASP A 763 1.65 23.47 -1.31
N ILE A 764 1.01 23.36 -0.13
CA ILE A 764 0.10 24.39 0.42
C ILE A 764 0.86 25.66 0.80
N VAL A 765 2.01 25.54 1.49
CA VAL A 765 2.85 26.71 1.84
C VAL A 765 3.42 27.37 0.59
N ALA A 766 3.87 26.59 -0.40
CA ALA A 766 4.34 27.12 -1.68
C ALA A 766 3.20 27.82 -2.45
N ALA A 767 1.99 27.27 -2.44
CA ALA A 767 0.83 27.90 -3.07
C ALA A 767 0.45 29.21 -2.38
N GLN A 768 0.41 29.23 -1.04
CA GLN A 768 0.17 30.46 -0.28
C GLN A 768 1.26 31.51 -0.54
N TRP A 769 2.53 31.11 -0.61
CA TRP A 769 3.63 32.01 -0.94
C TRP A 769 3.48 32.59 -2.35
N HIS A 770 3.10 31.77 -3.32
CA HIS A 770 2.91 32.21 -4.71
C HIS A 770 1.85 33.30 -4.80
N VAL A 771 0.67 33.10 -4.20
CA VAL A 771 -0.43 34.08 -4.16
C VAL A 771 0.03 35.40 -3.54
N LEU A 772 0.72 35.34 -2.39
CA LEU A 772 1.22 36.52 -1.70
C LEU A 772 2.27 37.27 -2.54
N HIS A 773 3.24 36.55 -3.10
CA HIS A 773 4.31 37.14 -3.89
C HIS A 773 3.77 37.83 -5.14
N GLU A 774 2.85 37.20 -5.88
CA GLU A 774 2.28 37.78 -7.10
C GLU A 774 1.49 39.07 -6.82
N ALA A 775 0.68 39.08 -5.76
CA ALA A 775 -0.14 40.25 -5.41
C ALA A 775 0.72 41.49 -5.11
N PHE A 776 1.78 41.35 -4.31
CA PHE A 776 2.66 42.46 -3.97
C PHE A 776 3.65 42.81 -5.10
N ALA A 777 4.05 41.84 -5.93
CA ALA A 777 4.89 42.11 -7.10
C ALA A 777 4.19 43.07 -8.09
N LYS A 778 2.87 42.96 -8.27
CA LYS A 778 2.06 43.93 -9.06
C LYS A 778 2.16 45.36 -8.51
N GLN A 779 2.43 45.51 -7.22
CA GLN A 779 2.62 46.79 -6.53
C GLN A 779 4.09 47.24 -6.47
N ASN A 780 4.97 46.66 -7.30
CA ASN A 780 6.43 46.90 -7.25
C ASN A 780 7.06 46.61 -5.87
N ILE A 781 6.44 45.74 -5.06
CA ILE A 781 6.97 45.28 -3.78
C ILE A 781 7.44 43.84 -3.96
N ASN A 782 8.75 43.64 -4.00
CA ASN A 782 9.34 42.30 -4.15
C ASN A 782 9.57 41.66 -2.78
N LEU A 783 8.64 40.81 -2.36
CA LEU A 783 8.81 39.99 -1.16
C LEU A 783 9.74 38.80 -1.45
N VAL A 784 10.64 38.50 -0.50
CA VAL A 784 11.54 37.34 -0.57
C VAL A 784 11.26 36.41 0.61
N LEU A 785 10.94 35.15 0.33
CA LEU A 785 10.72 34.15 1.37
C LEU A 785 12.06 33.75 1.99
N ASN A 786 12.29 34.16 3.24
CA ASN A 786 13.55 33.90 3.94
C ASN A 786 13.60 32.50 4.57
N SER A 787 12.51 32.06 5.21
CA SER A 787 12.43 30.76 5.86
C SER A 787 10.98 30.35 6.10
N THR A 788 10.72 29.04 6.08
CA THR A 788 9.47 28.46 6.56
C THR A 788 9.79 27.54 7.74
N THR A 789 8.99 27.61 8.81
CA THR A 789 9.16 26.74 9.97
C THR A 789 7.80 26.22 10.39
N ARG A 790 7.72 24.89 10.57
CA ARG A 790 6.52 24.25 11.10
C ARG A 790 6.70 24.07 12.60
N TYR A 791 5.70 24.48 13.37
CA TYR A 791 5.65 24.21 14.81
C TYR A 791 4.57 23.15 15.05
N VAL A 792 4.96 22.03 15.66
CA VAL A 792 4.03 21.00 16.15
C VAL A 792 4.09 21.06 17.67
N ASP A 793 3.17 21.83 18.25
CA ASP A 793 3.03 21.99 19.70
C ASP A 793 1.54 21.96 20.03
N ASP A 794 1.18 21.21 21.07
CA ASP A 794 -0.19 20.96 21.51
C ASP A 794 -0.85 22.22 22.10
N LEU A 795 -0.06 23.25 22.45
CA LEU A 795 -0.55 24.53 23.00
C LEU A 795 -0.68 25.64 21.96
N ALA A 796 0.19 25.70 20.94
CA ALA A 796 0.20 26.80 19.97
C ALA A 796 -0.87 26.67 18.88
N GLY A 797 -1.40 25.46 18.65
CA GLY A 797 -2.31 25.17 17.53
C GLY A 797 -3.70 25.80 17.60
N SER A 798 -4.07 26.37 18.75
CA SER A 798 -5.42 26.89 19.07
C SER A 798 -5.56 28.41 19.02
N GLY A 799 -4.52 29.15 18.62
CA GLY A 799 -4.60 30.61 18.52
C GLY A 799 -4.97 31.27 19.86
N PHE A 800 -4.20 30.93 20.91
CA PHE A 800 -4.11 31.56 22.25
C PHE A 800 -5.40 31.83 23.04
N LEU A 801 -6.56 31.48 22.48
CA LEU A 801 -7.82 31.22 23.16
C LEU A 801 -8.00 29.71 23.16
N ILE A 802 -7.77 29.08 24.31
CA ILE A 802 -7.89 27.63 24.48
C ILE A 802 -9.24 27.33 25.12
N TYR A 803 -10.05 26.50 24.47
CA TYR A 803 -11.26 25.99 25.10
C TYR A 803 -10.89 24.91 26.13
N GLU A 804 -10.91 25.25 27.42
CA GLU A 804 -10.55 24.35 28.52
C GLU A 804 -11.75 23.53 29.05
N GLY A 805 -12.77 23.33 28.22
CA GLY A 805 -13.97 22.56 28.53
C GLY A 805 -15.17 23.40 28.99
N PRO A 806 -16.32 22.77 29.23
CA PRO A 806 -17.61 23.45 29.49
C PRO A 806 -17.62 24.34 30.74
N GLU A 807 -16.76 24.05 31.71
CA GLU A 807 -16.71 24.79 32.98
C GLU A 807 -15.86 26.06 32.91
N LYS A 808 -14.79 26.05 32.11
CA LYS A 808 -13.84 27.16 31.99
C LYS A 808 -14.03 28.00 30.72
N GLY A 809 -14.66 27.42 29.69
CA GLY A 809 -14.86 28.08 28.41
C GLY A 809 -13.54 28.37 27.69
N TRP A 810 -13.54 29.45 26.90
CA TRP A 810 -12.35 29.92 26.20
C TRP A 810 -11.47 30.75 27.13
N VAL A 811 -10.20 30.34 27.29
CA VAL A 811 -9.21 30.96 28.17
C VAL A 811 -8.10 31.58 27.32
N ASN A 812 -7.82 32.87 27.53
CA ASN A 812 -6.72 33.55 26.86
C ASN A 812 -5.39 33.38 27.62
N HIS A 813 -4.42 32.70 27.00
CA HIS A 813 -3.09 32.45 27.56
C HIS A 813 -2.08 33.49 27.09
N GLN A 814 -2.29 34.74 27.50
CA GLN A 814 -1.55 35.90 26.98
C GLN A 814 -0.04 35.88 27.27
N GLU A 815 0.39 35.31 28.39
CA GLU A 815 1.82 35.23 28.76
C GLU A 815 2.56 34.24 27.85
N GLU A 816 2.03 33.02 27.71
CA GLU A 816 2.56 31.99 26.80
C GLU A 816 2.58 32.48 25.35
N TYR A 817 1.53 33.20 24.94
CA TYR A 817 1.47 33.83 23.62
C TYR A 817 2.62 34.82 23.38
N ASN A 818 2.86 35.71 24.34
CA ASN A 818 3.93 36.70 24.22
C ASN A 818 5.31 36.01 24.20
N GLU A 819 5.51 34.95 24.99
CA GLU A 819 6.75 34.17 24.98
C GLU A 819 6.97 33.45 23.64
N TRP A 820 5.92 32.85 23.09
CA TRP A 820 5.98 32.19 21.79
C TRP A 820 6.32 33.16 20.66
N LEU A 821 5.70 34.35 20.63
CA LEU A 821 6.03 35.39 19.66
C LEU A 821 7.50 35.85 19.81
N LYS A 822 7.98 36.07 21.05
CA LYS A 822 9.38 36.40 21.32
C LYS A 822 10.35 35.35 20.79
N ALA A 823 10.02 34.06 20.95
CA ALA A 823 10.88 32.96 20.54
C ALA A 823 10.86 32.69 19.03
N SER A 824 9.71 32.91 18.38
CA SER A 824 9.48 32.55 16.98
C SER A 824 9.83 33.68 15.99
N ARG A 825 9.67 34.96 16.38
CA ARG A 825 9.93 36.11 15.49
C ARG A 825 11.35 36.08 14.92
N LYS A 826 11.47 36.18 13.59
CA LYS A 826 12.77 36.23 12.87
C LYS A 826 12.94 37.53 12.11
N GLY A 827 14.18 38.05 12.08
CA GLY A 827 14.54 39.25 11.33
C GLY A 827 14.23 40.56 12.05
N GLY A 828 14.60 41.69 11.42
CA GLY A 828 14.38 43.05 11.93
C GLY A 828 13.04 43.63 11.50
N TYR A 829 12.89 44.95 11.63
CA TYR A 829 11.68 45.71 11.28
C TYR A 829 11.32 45.67 9.78
N ASP A 830 12.25 45.22 8.95
CA ASP A 830 12.09 44.97 7.52
C ASP A 830 11.61 43.55 7.20
N ALA A 831 11.45 42.68 8.21
CA ALA A 831 11.02 41.30 8.03
C ALA A 831 9.56 41.09 8.47
N LEU A 832 8.69 40.74 7.54
CA LEU A 832 7.32 40.29 7.82
C LEU A 832 7.32 38.84 8.32
N ASN A 833 6.63 38.57 9.43
CA ASN A 833 6.39 37.20 9.92
C ASN A 833 4.90 36.88 9.82
N LEU A 834 4.57 35.85 9.05
CA LEU A 834 3.21 35.31 8.91
C LEU A 834 3.10 34.00 9.69
N TYR A 835 2.11 33.91 10.58
CA TYR A 835 1.84 32.73 11.38
C TYR A 835 0.49 32.14 11.01
N PHE A 836 0.50 30.90 10.53
CA PHE A 836 -0.70 30.17 10.14
C PHE A 836 -1.06 29.13 11.20
N PHE A 837 -2.24 29.27 11.80
CA PHE A 837 -2.71 28.37 12.86
C PHE A 837 -3.69 27.34 12.31
N SER A 838 -3.51 26.08 12.69
CA SER A 838 -4.26 24.94 12.15
C SER A 838 -5.72 24.84 12.62
N SER A 839 -6.15 25.68 13.57
CA SER A 839 -7.53 25.68 14.07
C SER A 839 -8.10 27.10 14.22
N TYR A 840 -9.42 27.16 14.34
CA TYR A 840 -10.19 28.40 14.39
C TYR A 840 -10.14 29.04 15.79
N SER A 841 -9.54 30.23 15.91
CA SER A 841 -9.69 31.09 17.09
C SER A 841 -10.98 31.91 16.94
N PRO A 842 -11.91 31.90 17.92
CA PRO A 842 -13.19 32.59 17.79
C PRO A 842 -13.00 34.11 17.87
N GLY A 843 -12.93 34.79 16.72
CA GLY A 843 -13.05 36.26 16.67
C GLY A 843 -12.47 36.96 15.45
N ALA A 844 -11.54 36.35 14.72
CA ALA A 844 -11.00 36.91 13.48
C ALA A 844 -10.37 35.80 12.62
N THR A 845 -10.59 35.83 11.31
CA THR A 845 -9.94 34.91 10.36
C THR A 845 -8.44 35.20 10.25
N GLY A 846 -8.04 36.44 10.52
CA GLY A 846 -6.66 36.88 10.70
C GLY A 846 -6.58 38.21 11.45
N TYR A 847 -5.38 38.58 11.87
CA TYR A 847 -5.06 39.90 12.43
C TYR A 847 -3.57 40.20 12.26
N CYS A 848 -3.25 41.42 11.85
CA CYS A 848 -1.91 41.99 11.91
C CYS A 848 -1.84 43.21 12.82
N GLN A 849 -0.68 43.36 13.45
CA GLN A 849 -0.38 44.58 14.17
C GLN A 849 -0.09 45.75 13.22
N TRP A 850 -0.75 46.87 13.49
CA TRP A 850 -0.52 48.13 12.78
C TRP A 850 0.93 48.63 12.94
N PRO A 851 1.48 49.36 11.95
CA PRO A 851 2.78 49.98 12.06
C PRO A 851 2.82 50.98 13.22
N THR A 852 3.64 50.70 14.24
CA THR A 852 3.85 51.57 15.39
C THR A 852 5.19 52.33 15.26
N PRO A 853 5.23 53.67 15.44
CA PRO A 853 6.47 54.44 15.46
C PRO A 853 7.32 54.13 16.69
N LEU A 854 8.65 54.16 16.54
CA LEU A 854 9.62 53.98 17.63
C LEU A 854 9.41 54.99 18.77
N ALA A 855 9.44 54.51 20.02
CA ALA A 855 9.98 55.27 21.14
C ALA A 855 11.38 54.70 21.45
N GLU A 856 12.39 55.56 21.59
CA GLU A 856 13.82 55.22 21.52
C GLU A 856 14.38 54.26 22.58
N THR A 857 13.60 53.69 23.51
CA THR A 857 14.19 52.96 24.65
C THR A 857 13.37 51.79 25.23
N ASP A 858 12.65 50.97 24.44
CA ASP A 858 12.13 49.73 25.02
C ASP A 858 12.09 48.54 24.04
N GLU A 859 13.00 47.58 24.23
CA GLU A 859 13.06 46.29 23.51
C GLU A 859 11.80 45.40 23.74
N LEU A 860 10.83 45.86 24.52
CA LEU A 860 9.74 45.04 25.06
C LEU A 860 8.48 44.88 24.18
N THR A 861 8.44 45.38 22.94
CA THR A 861 7.23 45.23 22.09
C THR A 861 7.43 44.78 20.64
N PHE A 862 8.67 44.69 20.15
CA PHE A 862 8.92 44.36 18.74
C PHE A 862 8.50 42.94 18.32
N TYR A 863 8.52 41.98 19.26
CA TYR A 863 8.10 40.60 18.98
C TYR A 863 6.63 40.46 18.56
N LYS A 864 5.79 41.47 18.82
CA LYS A 864 4.36 41.44 18.43
C LYS A 864 4.12 41.87 16.98
N ASP A 865 5.13 42.44 16.32
CA ASP A 865 5.08 42.86 14.92
C ASP A 865 5.02 41.66 13.96
N SER A 866 3.83 41.12 13.77
CA SER A 866 3.54 39.94 12.97
C SER A 866 2.08 39.89 12.54
N CYS A 867 1.79 38.96 11.63
CA CYS A 867 0.45 38.67 11.16
C CYS A 867 0.08 37.24 11.53
N GLN A 868 -1.14 37.06 12.01
CA GLN A 868 -1.67 35.78 12.45
C GLN A 868 -2.90 35.46 11.63
N LEU A 869 -2.94 34.27 11.07
CA LEU A 869 -3.96 33.87 10.11
C LEU A 869 -4.43 32.46 10.40
N SER A 870 -5.69 32.19 10.06
CA SER A 870 -6.17 30.82 9.97
C SER A 870 -5.47 30.11 8.80
N ALA A 871 -4.90 28.93 9.04
CA ALA A 871 -4.36 28.10 7.96
C ALA A 871 -5.47 27.64 7.00
N MET A 872 -6.73 27.64 7.44
CA MET A 872 -7.90 27.24 6.68
C MET A 872 -8.24 28.20 5.52
N THR A 873 -7.59 29.36 5.44
CA THR A 873 -7.71 30.29 4.31
C THR A 873 -6.63 30.07 3.24
N MET A 874 -5.69 29.14 3.46
CA MET A 874 -4.59 28.92 2.51
C MET A 874 -5.05 28.14 1.27
N PRO A 875 -4.46 28.41 0.08
CA PRO A 875 -4.75 27.66 -1.13
C PRO A 875 -4.45 26.18 -0.96
N GLY A 876 -5.43 25.33 -1.24
CA GLY A 876 -5.33 23.87 -1.12
C GLY A 876 -6.02 23.29 0.12
N PHE A 877 -6.52 24.13 1.04
CA PHE A 877 -7.47 23.70 2.05
C PHE A 877 -8.89 23.60 1.45
N THR A 878 -9.59 22.49 1.72
CA THR A 878 -10.96 22.24 1.24
C THR A 878 -12.00 22.52 2.32
N VAL A 879 -13.26 22.75 1.93
CA VAL A 879 -14.37 23.03 2.87
C VAL A 879 -14.54 21.88 3.87
N GLU A 880 -14.31 20.64 3.43
CA GLU A 880 -14.33 19.45 4.28
C GLU A 880 -13.21 19.45 5.35
N GLN A 881 -12.11 20.17 5.12
CA GLN A 881 -11.02 20.37 6.07
C GLN A 881 -11.26 21.57 7.02
N GLY A 882 -12.44 22.18 6.98
CA GLY A 882 -12.78 23.38 7.75
C GLY A 882 -12.46 24.69 7.04
N ALA A 883 -12.10 24.65 5.74
CA ALA A 883 -11.85 25.86 4.96
C ALA A 883 -13.09 26.75 4.82
N PHE A 884 -12.86 28.05 4.73
CA PHE A 884 -13.89 29.01 4.39
C PHE A 884 -14.10 28.98 2.87
N GLU A 885 -15.24 28.48 2.41
CA GLU A 885 -15.56 28.28 0.98
C GLU A 885 -15.26 29.52 0.11
N SER A 886 -15.52 30.71 0.63
CA SER A 886 -15.29 31.98 -0.06
C SER A 886 -13.88 32.58 0.14
N TRP A 887 -13.08 32.09 1.10
CA TRP A 887 -11.82 32.72 1.55
C TRP A 887 -10.64 31.75 1.64
N ASN A 888 -10.62 30.68 0.84
CA ASN A 888 -9.58 29.65 0.87
C ASN A 888 -8.58 29.71 -0.30
N LEU A 889 -8.48 30.85 -1.00
CA LEU A 889 -7.50 31.08 -2.07
C LEU A 889 -6.30 31.90 -1.60
N GLY A 890 -6.14 32.08 -0.29
CA GLY A 890 -4.98 32.72 0.30
C GLY A 890 -5.00 34.25 0.31
N HIS A 891 -6.11 34.90 -0.08
CA HIS A 891 -6.16 36.37 -0.17
C HIS A 891 -6.22 37.05 1.20
N LEU A 892 -6.65 36.35 2.24
CA LEU A 892 -6.53 36.86 3.61
C LEU A 892 -5.08 37.20 3.98
N ALA A 893 -4.09 36.42 3.53
CA ALA A 893 -2.69 36.75 3.75
C ALA A 893 -2.27 38.07 3.10
N ILE A 894 -2.87 38.40 1.95
CA ILE A 894 -2.65 39.67 1.25
C ILE A 894 -3.28 40.81 2.06
N HIS A 895 -4.54 40.66 2.46
CA HIS A 895 -5.30 41.63 3.27
C HIS A 895 -4.55 42.02 4.54
N GLU A 896 -4.20 41.01 5.33
CA GLU A 896 -3.51 41.16 6.61
C GLU A 896 -2.14 41.83 6.41
N THR A 897 -1.38 41.43 5.38
CA THR A 897 -0.12 42.10 5.03
C THR A 897 -0.33 43.58 4.65
N GLY A 898 -1.48 43.95 4.08
CA GLY A 898 -1.85 45.34 3.84
C GLY A 898 -1.93 46.18 5.12
N HIS A 899 -2.51 45.64 6.19
CA HIS A 899 -2.48 46.28 7.51
C HIS A 899 -1.05 46.41 8.05
N TRP A 900 -0.20 45.41 7.84
CA TRP A 900 1.21 45.51 8.21
C TRP A 900 1.90 46.68 7.47
N PHE A 901 1.50 46.98 6.24
CA PHE A 901 1.91 48.17 5.49
C PHE A 901 1.12 49.46 5.78
N GLY A 902 0.23 49.47 6.77
CA GLY A 902 -0.51 50.66 7.20
C GLY A 902 -1.73 51.01 6.36
N LEU A 903 -2.30 50.04 5.63
CA LEU A 903 -3.56 50.23 4.93
C LEU A 903 -4.76 50.01 5.85
N ASN A 904 -5.78 50.86 5.69
CA ASN A 904 -7.06 50.71 6.38
C ASN A 904 -7.99 49.84 5.57
N HIS A 905 -9.03 49.32 6.23
CA HIS A 905 -10.18 48.77 5.50
C HIS A 905 -10.80 49.82 4.58
N THR A 906 -11.33 49.40 3.44
CA THR A 906 -11.98 50.27 2.44
C THR A 906 -13.15 51.08 3.00
N PHE A 907 -13.76 50.64 4.09
CA PHE A 907 -14.90 51.29 4.77
C PHE A 907 -14.52 52.10 6.02
N ALA A 908 -13.22 52.32 6.30
CA ALA A 908 -12.78 52.94 7.55
C ALA A 908 -13.24 54.40 7.73
N GLY A 909 -13.33 55.17 6.65
CA GLY A 909 -13.83 56.55 6.60
C GLY A 909 -15.34 56.69 6.38
N GLY A 910 -16.04 55.56 6.16
CA GLY A 910 -17.45 55.55 5.82
C GLY A 910 -17.75 56.34 4.54
N CYS A 911 -18.91 57.01 4.50
CA CYS A 911 -19.24 57.95 3.41
C CYS A 911 -18.82 59.40 3.68
N SER A 912 -18.20 59.68 4.83
CA SER A 912 -17.86 61.06 5.26
C SER A 912 -16.45 61.46 4.86
N GLU A 913 -15.56 60.48 4.73
CA GLU A 913 -14.19 60.62 4.26
C GLU A 913 -13.95 59.61 3.11
N PRO A 914 -12.96 59.81 2.22
CA PRO A 914 -12.68 58.88 1.13
C PRO A 914 -12.28 57.50 1.69
N GLY A 915 -13.13 56.50 1.55
CA GLY A 915 -12.87 55.07 1.78
C GLY A 915 -11.95 54.77 2.98
N ASP A 916 -10.72 54.33 2.68
CA ASP A 916 -9.67 53.96 3.64
C ASP A 916 -8.71 55.13 3.99
N PHE A 917 -9.17 56.37 3.81
CA PHE A 917 -8.40 57.61 3.84
C PHE A 917 -7.35 57.75 2.73
N VAL A 918 -7.37 56.90 1.71
CA VAL A 918 -6.58 57.08 0.48
C VAL A 918 -7.48 57.72 -0.57
N ALA A 919 -7.00 58.79 -1.20
CA ALA A 919 -7.82 59.66 -2.04
C ALA A 919 -8.41 58.97 -3.28
N ASP A 920 -7.79 57.88 -3.77
CA ASP A 920 -8.25 57.13 -4.94
C ASP A 920 -9.03 55.85 -4.61
N THR A 921 -9.26 55.56 -3.32
CA THR A 921 -10.17 54.50 -2.88
C THR A 921 -11.60 55.05 -2.80
N PRO A 922 -12.57 54.51 -3.55
CA PRO A 922 -13.97 54.91 -3.43
C PRO A 922 -14.51 54.77 -2.00
N ALA A 923 -15.44 55.66 -1.62
CA ALA A 923 -16.05 55.64 -0.30
C ALA A 923 -17.00 54.46 -0.13
N GLN A 924 -16.95 53.81 1.04
CA GLN A 924 -17.76 52.65 1.38
C GLN A 924 -18.29 52.80 2.81
N LEU A 925 -19.60 52.60 3.02
CA LEU A 925 -20.26 52.86 4.31
C LEU A 925 -19.97 51.79 5.36
N THR A 926 -19.93 50.53 4.94
CA THR A 926 -19.94 49.35 5.83
C THR A 926 -19.22 48.17 5.18
N GLN A 927 -18.95 47.10 5.94
CA GLN A 927 -18.44 45.85 5.39
C GLN A 927 -19.36 45.29 4.31
N ILE A 928 -18.77 44.82 3.21
CA ILE A 928 -19.47 44.14 2.11
C ILE A 928 -18.85 42.76 1.94
N TYR A 929 -19.70 41.74 1.86
CA TYR A 929 -19.34 40.33 1.70
C TYR A 929 -19.83 39.82 0.33
N GLY A 930 -19.27 38.71 -0.16
CA GLY A 930 -19.58 38.20 -1.49
C GLY A 930 -18.94 39.05 -2.60
N CYS A 931 -19.48 38.94 -3.81
CA CYS A 931 -19.04 39.73 -4.97
C CYS A 931 -20.22 40.52 -5.61
N PRO A 932 -20.83 41.47 -4.89
CA PRO A 932 -22.02 42.19 -5.37
C PRO A 932 -21.64 43.27 -6.41
N VAL A 933 -21.60 42.87 -7.69
CA VAL A 933 -21.32 43.80 -8.81
C VAL A 933 -22.31 44.96 -8.82
N GLY A 934 -21.80 46.18 -8.89
CA GLY A 934 -22.62 47.40 -8.91
C GLY A 934 -23.06 47.88 -7.53
N SER A 935 -22.50 47.34 -6.45
CA SER A 935 -22.74 47.85 -5.09
C SER A 935 -22.27 49.31 -4.97
N ASP A 936 -23.13 50.13 -4.38
CA ASP A 936 -22.88 51.54 -4.11
C ASP A 936 -23.53 51.92 -2.77
N SER A 937 -22.78 51.75 -1.68
CA SER A 937 -23.22 52.07 -0.33
C SER A 937 -23.13 53.57 0.00
N CYS A 938 -22.44 54.35 -0.85
CA CYS A 938 -22.24 55.79 -0.71
C CYS A 938 -22.65 56.54 -2.00
N PRO A 939 -23.93 56.52 -2.42
CA PRO A 939 -24.36 57.00 -3.75
C PRO A 939 -24.22 58.50 -3.98
N ASN A 940 -23.86 59.26 -2.95
CA ASN A 940 -23.58 60.69 -3.03
C ASN A 940 -22.07 60.99 -3.14
N GLN A 941 -21.21 59.96 -3.14
CA GLN A 941 -19.77 60.04 -3.34
C GLN A 941 -19.39 59.46 -4.71
N PRO A 942 -18.25 59.87 -5.30
CA PRO A 942 -17.79 59.31 -6.57
C PRO A 942 -17.32 57.85 -6.43
N GLY A 943 -17.75 56.99 -7.37
CA GLY A 943 -17.30 55.60 -7.49
C GLY A 943 -18.31 54.56 -6.98
N LEU A 944 -18.08 53.29 -7.31
CA LEU A 944 -18.80 52.16 -6.72
C LEU A 944 -18.01 51.63 -5.52
N ASP A 945 -18.65 50.81 -4.67
CA ASP A 945 -17.96 50.13 -3.58
C ASP A 945 -16.77 49.31 -4.15
N PRO A 946 -15.57 49.40 -3.54
CA PRO A 946 -14.35 48.79 -4.07
C PRO A 946 -14.29 47.27 -3.81
N ILE A 947 -15.23 46.52 -4.40
CA ILE A 947 -15.41 45.07 -4.16
C ILE A 947 -14.23 44.19 -4.63
N HIS A 948 -13.35 44.74 -5.47
CA HIS A 948 -12.15 44.07 -5.97
C HIS A 948 -10.89 44.33 -5.14
N ASN A 949 -10.98 45.23 -4.14
CA ASN A 949 -9.85 45.66 -3.34
C ASN A 949 -9.54 44.65 -2.23
N TYR A 950 -8.27 44.27 -2.09
CA TYR A 950 -7.83 43.33 -1.06
C TYR A 950 -8.12 43.79 0.39
N MET A 951 -8.29 45.09 0.63
CA MET A 951 -8.61 45.65 1.97
C MET A 951 -10.12 45.65 2.30
N GLY A 952 -10.97 45.06 1.45
CA GLY A 952 -12.38 44.78 1.72
C GLY A 952 -12.60 43.41 2.40
N TYR A 953 -13.87 43.05 2.64
CA TYR A 953 -14.30 41.74 3.17
C TYR A 953 -15.03 40.87 2.12
N THR A 954 -14.86 41.21 0.85
CA THR A 954 -15.42 40.46 -0.28
C THR A 954 -14.70 39.14 -0.48
N ASP A 955 -15.28 38.26 -1.29
CA ASP A 955 -14.76 36.90 -1.47
C ASP A 955 -13.42 36.90 -2.25
N ASP A 956 -12.59 35.90 -2.02
CA ASP A 956 -11.30 35.75 -2.72
C ASP A 956 -11.49 35.69 -4.24
N SER A 957 -12.64 35.19 -4.70
CA SER A 957 -12.97 35.08 -6.12
C SER A 957 -13.11 36.41 -6.87
N CYS A 958 -13.26 37.54 -6.16
CA CYS A 958 -13.35 38.86 -6.78
C CYS A 958 -12.27 39.85 -6.35
N THR A 959 -11.43 39.56 -5.36
CA THR A 959 -10.35 40.48 -4.97
C THR A 959 -9.10 40.27 -5.83
N ASP A 960 -8.58 41.34 -6.43
CA ASP A 960 -7.40 41.26 -7.29
C ASP A 960 -6.49 42.51 -7.30
N GLU A 961 -6.84 43.56 -6.53
CA GLU A 961 -6.16 44.86 -6.62
C GLU A 961 -5.92 45.59 -5.29
N PHE A 962 -4.91 46.48 -5.33
CA PHE A 962 -4.74 47.64 -4.46
C PHE A 962 -4.77 48.89 -5.36
N THR A 963 -5.22 50.04 -4.85
CA THR A 963 -5.17 51.29 -5.60
C THR A 963 -3.73 51.85 -5.68
N PRO A 964 -3.40 52.67 -6.69
CA PRO A 964 -2.11 53.37 -6.73
C PRO A 964 -1.79 54.19 -5.46
N GLY A 965 -2.80 54.81 -4.84
CA GLY A 965 -2.63 55.55 -3.60
C GLY A 965 -2.38 54.63 -2.39
N GLN A 966 -3.00 53.44 -2.35
CA GLN A 966 -2.69 52.43 -1.34
C GLN A 966 -1.24 51.95 -1.50
N GLN A 967 -0.79 51.68 -2.72
CA GLN A 967 0.62 51.38 -3.00
C GLN A 967 1.56 52.47 -2.47
N GLU A 968 1.27 53.74 -2.75
CA GLU A 968 2.09 54.85 -2.24
C GLU A 968 2.11 54.88 -0.70
N ARG A 969 0.95 54.69 -0.04
CA ARG A 969 0.87 54.61 1.42
C ARG A 969 1.70 53.46 1.98
N MET A 970 1.69 52.29 1.34
CA MET A 970 2.52 51.16 1.77
C MET A 970 4.01 51.52 1.75
N PHE A 971 4.48 52.16 0.67
CA PHE A 971 5.87 52.64 0.58
C PHE A 971 6.20 53.70 1.63
N GLN A 972 5.34 54.70 1.80
CA GLN A 972 5.55 55.76 2.81
C GLN A 972 5.60 55.18 4.22
N THR A 973 4.74 54.21 4.54
CA THR A 973 4.72 53.55 5.84
C THR A 973 5.97 52.70 6.05
N PHE A 974 6.35 51.88 5.06
CA PHE A 974 7.52 51.03 5.18
C PHE A 974 8.80 51.83 5.36
N PHE A 975 9.05 52.84 4.51
CA PHE A 975 10.28 53.65 4.59
C PHE A 975 10.25 54.73 5.66
N GLY A 976 9.08 55.27 5.99
CA GLY A 976 8.91 56.38 6.93
C GLY A 976 8.63 55.96 8.37
N VAL A 977 8.14 54.74 8.60
CA VAL A 977 7.79 54.22 9.93
C VAL A 977 8.58 52.96 10.29
N ARG A 978 8.65 51.96 9.40
CA ARG A 978 9.24 50.65 9.74
C ARG A 978 10.75 50.57 9.55
N ARG A 979 11.28 51.10 8.44
CA ARG A 979 12.71 51.08 8.09
C ARG A 979 13.46 52.34 8.52
N LYS A 980 12.81 53.23 9.27
CA LYS A 980 13.42 54.47 9.78
C LYS A 980 14.39 54.17 10.90
#